data_AF-A0A7J2PSL2-F1
#
_entry.id   AF-A0A7J2PSL2-F1
#
_cell.length_a   1.000
_cell.length_b   1.000
_cell.length_c   1.000
_cell.angle_alpha   90.00
_cell.angle_beta   90.00
_cell.angle_gamma   90.00
#
_symmetry.space_group_name_H-M   'P 1'
#
loop_
_entity.id
_entity.type
_entity.pdbx_description
1 polymer ?
#
loop_
_entity_poly.entity_id
_entity_poly.type
_entity_poly.pdbx_seq_one_letter_code
_entity_poly.pdbx_strand_id
1 'polypeptide(L)'
;MTNVDQKFAYPYITKFKKEPFISFVHIKKRNIENFYIKNYSKLADFFHFIKKNLLGDPNLTLENVFWYSLLQKYLKEDKKKDRREIFKFIKNCEFRHYDHLGFKYSPISPRKPDIYSTFLALCSLNNVGLLEEYFASEGQSHIKEEIKDFILSLRKGSSFLHCHDNECDICGKISPARTLFYVMEIFTLLGVDIRNSKDQFRSYIGENKKKSLGLVFKLLCLKYLDLDSEVRDKEIQYLHQLQKENGSFSFDASESINATFWVVYVLNKFSWLLDYNPSGIYLYVNYKLDEILNDTENWDSNQLPVVSKFIILLSLIWNKFINEIERVLFKELEREKYVDLNQLKTTFGLSNEVNDVISYINQNYNFNLRLLDNDIETKNYIRNLEKGRQEFINLFYTQLKEKSIVSLSDLAKKFRTQNLEHLKLKEDIFPVIKDMVTRNFFKGTIKTKKVFLAKTKYYFYLNYNLERIIVSDTEINAERIFEEKEKLDDIKNDIYNLTLKLKRIGYQIRDEIVSYLLINEIDYAKERLKFIIRSAVMEADFLNENIENSFNEILYYMNIQSVLHAEITLWTKTYSVLKKQLIEIDSNLKGKIEEKETLRNLNSLLENLMERLDVIEEDLGKKLDSFKKIFNETLEKEYIEDKFINVIRQLNQIT
;
A
#
# COMPACT_ATOMS: atom_id res chain seq x y z
N MET A 1 52.77 11.36 4.27
CA MET A 1 51.99 10.16 3.94
C MET A 1 50.77 10.13 4.85
N THR A 2 49.67 10.60 4.28
CA THR A 2 48.29 10.52 4.74
C THR A 2 47.76 9.10 4.52
N ASN A 3 47.12 8.51 5.53
CA ASN A 3 46.04 7.53 5.35
C ASN A 3 45.24 7.46 6.67
N VAL A 4 44.00 7.95 6.64
CA VAL A 4 42.75 7.16 6.64
C VAL A 4 42.34 6.80 8.05
N ASP A 5 41.43 7.60 8.60
CA ASP A 5 40.26 7.03 9.27
C ASP A 5 39.02 7.81 8.82
N GLN A 6 38.19 7.09 8.07
CA GLN A 6 36.92 7.52 7.53
C GLN A 6 35.96 7.79 8.70
N LYS A 7 35.54 9.04 8.88
CA LYS A 7 34.34 9.35 9.67
C LYS A 7 33.08 8.99 8.86
N PHE A 8 32.81 7.71 8.72
CA PHE A 8 31.44 7.22 8.56
C PHE A 8 30.88 6.96 9.95
N ALA A 9 30.08 7.90 10.46
CA ALA A 9 29.19 7.64 11.57
C ALA A 9 27.84 8.29 11.26
N TYR A 10 27.11 7.66 10.33
CA TYR A 10 25.65 7.67 10.41
C TYR A 10 25.28 7.26 11.85
N PRO A 11 24.44 8.01 12.57
CA PRO A 11 23.98 7.56 13.87
C PRO A 11 23.08 6.35 13.64
N TYR A 12 23.63 5.16 13.88
CA TYR A 12 22.85 3.96 14.13
C TYR A 12 21.92 4.26 15.31
N ILE A 13 20.65 4.53 15.03
CA ILE A 13 19.57 4.32 16.02
C ILE A 13 19.35 2.82 16.06
N THR A 14 20.29 2.08 16.65
CA THR A 14 20.15 0.65 17.00
C THR A 14 19.38 0.54 18.31
N LYS A 15 18.11 0.94 18.23
CA LYS A 15 17.00 0.25 18.88
C LYS A 15 15.93 0.23 17.81
N PHE A 16 15.70 -0.91 17.17
CA PHE A 16 14.47 -1.12 16.42
C PHE A 16 13.33 -0.91 17.42
N LYS A 17 12.83 0.32 17.52
CA LYS A 17 11.55 0.59 18.17
C LYS A 17 10.56 -0.18 17.33
N LYS A 18 9.93 -1.19 17.91
CA LYS A 18 8.80 -1.87 17.31
C LYS A 18 7.88 -0.81 16.72
N GLU A 19 7.57 -0.93 15.43
CA GLU A 19 6.75 0.07 14.77
C GLU A 19 5.42 0.21 15.51
N PRO A 20 4.94 1.44 15.74
CA PRO A 20 3.67 1.64 16.40
C PRO A 20 2.57 0.91 15.65
N PHE A 21 1.60 0.38 16.38
CA PHE A 21 0.40 -0.18 15.78
C PHE A 21 -0.28 0.87 14.88
N ILE A 22 -0.48 0.53 13.61
CA ILE A 22 -1.22 1.36 12.67
C ILE A 22 -2.58 0.71 12.42
N SER A 23 -3.64 1.44 12.77
CA SER A 23 -5.02 1.04 12.54
C SER A 23 -5.39 1.06 11.06
N PHE A 24 -6.37 0.24 10.65
CA PHE A 24 -6.88 0.18 9.27
C PHE A 24 -7.31 1.55 8.72
N VAL A 25 -7.69 2.47 9.62
CA VAL A 25 -8.04 3.86 9.29
C VAL A 25 -6.81 4.72 8.95
N HIS A 26 -5.65 4.45 9.54
CA HIS A 26 -4.42 5.21 9.36
C HIS A 26 -3.46 4.62 8.32
N ILE A 27 -3.67 3.36 7.89
CA ILE A 27 -2.88 2.74 6.82
C ILE A 27 -2.87 3.66 5.59
N LYS A 28 -1.70 3.99 5.04
CA LYS A 28 -1.64 4.83 3.83
C LYS A 28 -2.17 4.05 2.63
N LYS A 29 -2.86 4.71 1.68
CA LYS A 29 -3.41 4.10 0.44
C LYS A 29 -2.42 3.15 -0.26
N ARG A 30 -1.13 3.53 -0.31
CA ARG A 30 -0.05 2.76 -0.94
C ARG A 30 0.39 1.51 -0.15
N ASN A 31 0.16 1.51 1.17
CA ASN A 31 0.47 0.40 2.05
C ASN A 31 -0.70 -0.62 2.08
N ILE A 32 -1.81 -0.32 1.39
CA ILE A 32 -2.88 -1.29 1.16
C ILE A 32 -2.42 -2.17 0.01
N GLU A 33 -2.21 -3.44 0.33
CA GLU A 33 -1.73 -4.45 -0.60
C GLU A 33 -2.75 -4.69 -1.73
N ASN A 34 -2.30 -5.28 -2.83
CA ASN A 34 -3.22 -5.66 -3.89
C ASN A 34 -3.98 -6.91 -3.44
N PHE A 35 -5.29 -6.91 -3.64
CA PHE A 35 -6.15 -8.05 -3.34
C PHE A 35 -7.17 -8.22 -4.44
N TYR A 36 -7.56 -9.47 -4.67
CA TYR A 36 -8.59 -9.79 -5.65
C TYR A 36 -9.98 -9.51 -5.07
N ILE A 37 -10.85 -8.97 -5.93
CA ILE A 37 -12.25 -8.73 -5.62
C ILE A 37 -13.07 -9.45 -6.70
N LYS A 38 -13.85 -10.44 -6.26
CA LYS A 38 -14.81 -11.12 -7.14
C LYS A 38 -15.83 -10.11 -7.64
N ASN A 39 -16.17 -10.17 -8.94
CA ASN A 39 -17.12 -9.26 -9.57
C ASN A 39 -16.78 -7.77 -9.38
N TYR A 40 -15.51 -7.38 -9.52
CA TYR A 40 -15.06 -5.98 -9.39
C TYR A 40 -15.91 -4.98 -10.18
N SER A 41 -16.42 -5.36 -11.36
CA SER A 41 -17.32 -4.51 -12.15
C SER A 41 -18.57 -4.09 -11.39
N LYS A 42 -19.25 -5.03 -10.71
CA LYS A 42 -20.45 -4.73 -9.91
C LYS A 42 -20.13 -3.87 -8.69
N LEU A 43 -18.96 -4.10 -8.07
CA LEU A 43 -18.50 -3.23 -6.99
C LEU A 43 -18.19 -1.81 -7.48
N ALA A 44 -17.61 -1.68 -8.68
CA ALA A 44 -17.35 -0.39 -9.30
C ALA A 44 -18.66 0.34 -9.65
N ASP A 45 -19.69 -0.40 -10.09
CA ASP A 45 -21.03 0.13 -10.33
C ASP A 45 -21.69 0.60 -9.03
N PHE A 46 -21.63 -0.21 -7.96
CA PHE A 46 -22.09 0.18 -6.62
C PHE A 46 -21.37 1.43 -6.13
N PHE A 47 -20.03 1.48 -6.26
CA PHE A 47 -19.25 2.64 -5.86
C PHE A 47 -19.64 3.90 -6.64
N HIS A 48 -19.85 3.79 -7.96
CA HIS A 48 -20.32 4.89 -8.79
C HIS A 48 -21.71 5.36 -8.41
N PHE A 49 -22.63 4.44 -8.11
CA PHE A 49 -23.95 4.76 -7.60
C PHE A 49 -23.87 5.56 -6.30
N ILE A 50 -23.12 5.07 -5.31
CA ILE A 50 -22.94 5.78 -4.03
C ILE A 50 -22.29 7.14 -4.25
N LYS A 51 -21.20 7.20 -5.03
CA LYS A 51 -20.50 8.46 -5.33
C LYS A 51 -21.43 9.52 -5.93
N LYS A 52 -22.37 9.12 -6.79
CA LYS A 52 -23.34 10.03 -7.42
C LYS A 52 -24.42 10.51 -6.44
N ASN A 53 -24.85 9.65 -5.52
CA ASN A 53 -26.06 9.87 -4.72
C ASN A 53 -25.78 10.30 -3.26
N LEU A 54 -24.61 9.96 -2.70
CA LEU A 54 -24.31 10.10 -1.27
C LEU A 54 -24.51 11.53 -0.74
N LEU A 55 -23.98 12.53 -1.44
CA LEU A 55 -24.05 13.93 -1.00
C LEU A 55 -25.43 14.57 -1.22
N GLY A 56 -26.30 13.91 -2.00
CA GLY A 56 -27.70 14.29 -2.15
C GLY A 56 -28.64 13.62 -1.14
N ASP A 57 -28.14 12.71 -0.29
CA ASP A 57 -28.94 12.02 0.72
C ASP A 57 -29.32 13.00 1.86
N PRO A 58 -30.62 13.28 2.09
CA PRO A 58 -31.06 14.16 3.17
C PRO A 58 -30.72 13.61 4.56
N ASN A 59 -30.50 12.31 4.68
CA ASN A 59 -30.16 11.62 5.92
C ASN A 59 -28.66 11.34 6.03
N LEU A 60 -27.82 12.03 5.26
CA LEU A 60 -26.37 11.84 5.28
C LEU A 60 -25.80 12.00 6.71
N THR A 61 -24.98 11.04 7.12
CA THR A 61 -24.33 11.01 8.43
C THR A 61 -22.81 10.97 8.31
N LEU A 62 -22.10 11.32 9.39
CA LEU A 62 -20.65 11.13 9.48
C LEU A 62 -20.23 9.67 9.31
N GLU A 63 -21.08 8.70 9.68
CA GLU A 63 -20.76 7.28 9.46
C GLU A 63 -20.77 6.92 7.97
N ASN A 64 -21.73 7.43 7.19
CA ASN A 64 -21.72 7.20 5.75
C ASN A 64 -20.48 7.84 5.10
N VAL A 65 -20.12 9.07 5.48
CA VAL A 65 -18.93 9.76 4.96
C VAL A 65 -17.64 9.00 5.34
N PHE A 66 -17.56 8.51 6.57
CA PHE A 66 -16.43 7.71 7.05
C PHE A 66 -16.25 6.44 6.22
N TRP A 67 -17.30 5.64 6.07
CA TRP A 67 -17.22 4.39 5.31
C TRP A 67 -17.01 4.65 3.81
N TYR A 68 -17.59 5.71 3.23
CA TYR A 68 -17.32 6.12 1.85
C TYR A 68 -15.84 6.44 1.65
N SER A 69 -15.26 7.25 2.53
CA SER A 69 -13.85 7.64 2.46
C SER A 69 -12.91 6.45 2.58
N LEU A 70 -13.27 5.45 3.39
CA LEU A 70 -12.53 4.21 3.52
C LEU A 70 -12.69 3.33 2.28
N LEU A 71 -13.91 3.14 1.77
CA LEU A 71 -14.14 2.35 0.55
C LEU A 71 -13.34 2.94 -0.62
N GLN A 72 -13.45 4.25 -0.84
CA GLN A 72 -12.66 4.97 -1.85
C GLN A 72 -11.15 4.73 -1.68
N LYS A 73 -10.67 4.74 -0.43
CA LYS A 73 -9.26 4.53 -0.10
C LYS A 73 -8.79 3.10 -0.39
N TYR A 74 -9.58 2.09 -0.02
CA TYR A 74 -9.25 0.67 -0.19
C TYR A 74 -9.44 0.19 -1.64
N LEU A 75 -10.36 0.78 -2.40
CA LEU A 75 -10.48 0.57 -3.86
C LEU A 75 -9.44 1.33 -4.68
N LYS A 76 -8.57 2.08 -4.02
CA LYS A 76 -7.53 2.90 -4.64
C LYS A 76 -8.07 3.95 -5.63
N GLU A 77 -9.29 4.45 -5.44
CA GLU A 77 -9.94 5.46 -6.28
C GLU A 77 -9.37 6.89 -6.09
N ASP A 78 -9.60 7.80 -7.05
CA ASP A 78 -9.18 9.22 -6.96
C ASP A 78 -10.11 10.02 -6.03
N LYS A 79 -9.50 10.83 -5.16
CA LYS A 79 -10.14 11.63 -4.11
C LYS A 79 -10.63 13.00 -4.59
N LYS A 80 -10.24 13.45 -5.78
CA LYS A 80 -10.33 14.89 -6.13
C LYS A 80 -11.75 15.46 -6.27
N LYS A 81 -12.73 14.68 -6.72
CA LYS A 81 -14.01 15.23 -7.19
C LYS A 81 -14.93 15.75 -6.06
N ASP A 82 -14.92 15.10 -4.89
CA ASP A 82 -15.93 15.34 -3.83
C ASP A 82 -15.34 15.97 -2.55
N ARG A 83 -14.04 16.27 -2.55
CA ARG A 83 -13.27 16.72 -1.37
C ARG A 83 -13.88 17.94 -0.67
N ARG A 84 -14.29 18.96 -1.44
CA ARG A 84 -14.81 20.22 -0.88
C ARG A 84 -16.18 20.06 -0.24
N GLU A 85 -17.05 19.25 -0.84
CA GLU A 85 -18.41 19.02 -0.35
C GLU A 85 -18.39 18.17 0.93
N ILE A 86 -17.55 17.13 0.96
CA ILE A 86 -17.29 16.35 2.18
C ILE A 86 -16.76 17.25 3.30
N PHE A 87 -15.80 18.12 3.00
CA PHE A 87 -15.27 19.07 3.99
C PHE A 87 -16.37 19.99 4.55
N LYS A 88 -17.20 20.56 3.67
CA LYS A 88 -18.32 21.42 4.07
C LYS A 88 -19.33 20.68 4.95
N PHE A 89 -19.67 19.43 4.59
CA PHE A 89 -20.56 18.60 5.40
C PHE A 89 -19.99 18.33 6.79
N ILE A 90 -18.71 17.94 6.88
CA ILE A 90 -18.05 17.68 8.17
C ILE A 90 -17.99 18.96 9.02
N LYS A 91 -17.66 20.11 8.43
CA LYS A 91 -17.69 21.41 9.11
C LYS A 91 -19.09 21.77 9.63
N ASN A 92 -20.15 21.45 8.90
CA ASN A 92 -21.53 21.65 9.38
C ASN A 92 -21.92 20.73 10.54
N CYS A 93 -21.18 19.64 10.77
CA CYS A 93 -21.36 18.76 11.93
C CYS A 93 -20.61 19.26 13.17
N GLU A 94 -19.75 20.28 13.03
CA GLU A 94 -18.94 20.84 14.11
C GLU A 94 -19.84 21.54 15.15
N PHE A 95 -19.53 21.34 16.42
CA PHE A 95 -20.20 22.01 17.53
C PHE A 95 -19.16 22.53 18.52
N ARG A 96 -19.19 23.83 18.79
CA ARG A 96 -18.33 24.49 19.76
C ARG A 96 -19.12 25.04 20.94
N HIS A 97 -18.63 24.80 22.14
CA HIS A 97 -19.22 25.34 23.37
C HIS A 97 -18.19 25.41 24.49
N TYR A 98 -17.95 26.62 25.03
CA TYR A 98 -16.96 26.90 26.09
C TYR A 98 -15.60 26.24 25.81
N ASP A 99 -14.97 26.60 24.69
CA ASP A 99 -13.64 26.11 24.24
C ASP A 99 -13.55 24.59 23.99
N HIS A 100 -14.68 23.88 24.00
CA HIS A 100 -14.74 22.49 23.57
C HIS A 100 -15.21 22.38 22.13
N LEU A 101 -14.46 21.67 21.30
CA LEU A 101 -14.83 21.35 19.92
C LEU A 101 -15.08 19.85 19.78
N GLY A 102 -16.32 19.49 19.43
CA GLY A 102 -16.70 18.12 19.08
C GLY A 102 -17.60 18.10 17.84
N PHE A 103 -17.96 16.90 17.39
CA PHE A 103 -18.83 16.74 16.22
C PHE A 103 -20.12 16.02 16.58
N LYS A 104 -21.20 16.42 15.92
CA LYS A 104 -22.49 15.73 15.93
C LYS A 104 -22.56 14.71 14.79
N TYR A 105 -23.39 13.68 14.96
CA TYR A 105 -23.52 12.60 13.98
C TYR A 105 -24.01 13.07 12.58
N SER A 106 -24.84 14.11 12.54
CA SER A 106 -25.24 14.83 11.32
C SER A 106 -25.54 16.30 11.68
N PRO A 107 -25.57 17.22 10.69
CA PRO A 107 -25.80 18.64 10.95
C PRO A 107 -27.16 18.93 11.61
N ILE A 108 -28.17 18.15 11.25
CA ILE A 108 -29.54 18.26 11.76
C ILE A 108 -29.78 17.43 13.02
N SER A 109 -28.78 16.69 13.50
CA SER A 109 -28.97 15.79 14.64
C SER A 109 -29.27 16.60 15.92
N PRO A 110 -30.32 16.23 16.67
CA PRO A 110 -30.59 16.82 17.98
C PRO A 110 -29.58 16.36 19.05
N ARG A 111 -28.76 15.33 18.76
CA ARG A 111 -27.79 14.78 19.70
C ARG A 111 -26.65 15.77 19.96
N LYS A 112 -26.16 15.77 21.20
CA LYS A 112 -24.94 16.48 21.61
C LYS A 112 -23.71 15.89 20.88
N PRO A 113 -22.62 16.66 20.74
CA PRO A 113 -21.38 16.11 20.23
C PRO A 113 -20.88 14.95 21.09
N ASP A 114 -20.23 14.00 20.45
CA ASP A 114 -19.80 12.75 21.08
C ASP A 114 -18.44 12.26 20.53
N ILE A 115 -17.82 11.32 21.24
CA ILE A 115 -16.50 10.76 20.88
C ILE A 115 -16.56 10.02 19.54
N TYR A 116 -17.65 9.30 19.26
CA TYR A 116 -17.77 8.49 18.06
C TYR A 116 -17.89 9.36 16.80
N SER A 117 -18.78 10.34 16.82
CA SER A 117 -18.94 11.35 15.77
C SER A 117 -17.64 12.14 15.55
N THR A 118 -16.94 12.51 16.63
CA THR A 118 -15.64 13.19 16.54
C THR A 118 -14.57 12.31 15.88
N PHE A 119 -14.51 11.03 16.24
CA PHE A 119 -13.66 10.04 15.58
C PHE A 119 -13.99 9.93 14.08
N LEU A 120 -15.27 9.75 13.73
CA LEU A 120 -15.71 9.63 12.33
C LEU A 120 -15.33 10.87 11.51
N ALA A 121 -15.53 12.07 12.04
CA ALA A 121 -15.19 13.33 11.39
C ALA A 121 -13.69 13.46 11.10
N LEU A 122 -12.85 13.32 12.13
CA LEU A 122 -11.40 13.48 11.99
C LEU A 122 -10.79 12.39 11.11
N CYS A 123 -11.25 11.14 11.24
CA CYS A 123 -10.82 10.05 10.37
C CYS A 123 -11.22 10.28 8.92
N SER A 124 -12.44 10.78 8.67
CA SER A 124 -12.90 11.12 7.32
C SER A 124 -12.03 12.22 6.70
N LEU A 125 -11.76 13.30 7.44
CA LEU A 125 -10.84 14.38 7.03
C LEU A 125 -9.44 13.84 6.71
N ASN A 126 -8.92 12.94 7.55
CA ASN A 126 -7.62 12.29 7.31
C ASN A 126 -7.65 11.45 6.03
N ASN A 127 -8.71 10.65 5.84
CA ASN A 127 -8.85 9.77 4.67
C ASN A 127 -8.99 10.56 3.37
N VAL A 128 -9.67 11.71 3.36
CA VAL A 128 -9.75 12.59 2.18
C VAL A 128 -8.55 13.54 2.04
N GLY A 129 -7.60 13.51 3.00
CA GLY A 129 -6.39 14.31 3.00
C GLY A 129 -6.64 15.80 3.24
N LEU A 130 -7.59 16.15 4.10
CA LEU A 130 -7.97 17.52 4.46
C LEU A 130 -7.81 17.80 5.96
N LEU A 131 -7.23 16.87 6.74
CA LEU A 131 -7.08 17.03 8.19
C LEU A 131 -6.17 18.20 8.57
N GLU A 132 -5.00 18.34 7.93
CA GLU A 132 -4.10 19.46 8.22
C GLU A 132 -4.69 20.79 7.73
N GLU A 133 -5.41 20.80 6.60
CA GLU A 133 -6.14 21.97 6.12
C GLU A 133 -7.25 22.38 7.11
N TYR A 134 -7.94 21.40 7.70
CA TYR A 134 -8.93 21.63 8.75
C TYR A 134 -8.29 22.25 9.99
N PHE A 135 -7.17 21.71 10.48
CA PHE A 135 -6.48 22.29 11.63
C PHE A 135 -5.94 23.69 11.33
N ALA A 136 -5.46 23.94 10.12
CA ALA A 136 -4.93 25.25 9.74
C ALA A 136 -6.01 26.34 9.58
N SER A 137 -7.29 25.99 9.46
CA SER A 137 -8.35 26.95 9.09
C SER A 137 -8.50 28.11 10.08
N GLU A 138 -8.25 27.86 11.37
CA GLU A 138 -8.40 28.85 12.45
C GLU A 138 -7.22 28.82 13.44
N GLY A 139 -6.09 28.23 13.03
CA GLY A 139 -4.88 28.05 13.84
C GLY A 139 -4.71 26.60 14.34
N GLN A 140 -3.65 25.94 13.87
CA GLN A 140 -3.41 24.51 14.08
C GLN A 140 -3.42 24.11 15.56
N SER A 141 -2.76 24.88 16.42
CA SER A 141 -2.68 24.58 17.86
C SER A 141 -4.01 24.80 18.56
N HIS A 142 -4.81 25.78 18.12
CA HIS A 142 -6.06 26.14 18.78
C HIS A 142 -7.11 25.04 18.60
N ILE A 143 -7.40 24.65 17.35
CA ILE A 143 -8.38 23.59 17.05
C ILE A 143 -8.00 22.27 17.73
N LYS A 144 -6.70 21.91 17.71
CA LYS A 144 -6.23 20.68 18.34
C LYS A 144 -6.45 20.66 19.85
N GLU A 145 -6.20 21.78 20.53
CA GLU A 145 -6.45 21.89 21.98
C GLU A 145 -7.95 21.89 22.29
N GLU A 146 -8.82 22.59 21.53
CA GLU A 146 -10.28 22.55 21.78
C GLU A 146 -10.87 21.13 21.65
N ILE A 147 -10.38 20.34 20.69
CA ILE A 147 -10.79 18.93 20.54
C ILE A 147 -10.28 18.11 21.71
N LYS A 148 -9.01 18.30 22.10
CA LYS A 148 -8.41 17.58 23.22
C LYS A 148 -9.14 17.89 24.53
N ASP A 149 -9.48 19.15 24.78
CA ASP A 149 -10.23 19.57 25.96
C ASP A 149 -11.64 19.00 25.94
N PHE A 150 -12.32 18.94 24.78
CA PHE A 150 -13.58 18.22 24.63
C PHE A 150 -13.45 16.75 25.06
N ILE A 151 -12.45 16.02 24.57
CA ILE A 151 -12.23 14.61 24.94
C ILE A 151 -11.91 14.45 26.42
N LEU A 152 -11.08 15.32 26.99
CA LEU A 152 -10.71 15.28 28.40
C LEU A 152 -11.89 15.63 29.33
N SER A 153 -12.80 16.51 28.89
CA SER A 153 -14.03 16.83 29.64
C SER A 153 -14.95 15.62 29.82
N LEU A 154 -14.86 14.62 28.94
CA LEU A 154 -15.64 13.38 29.00
C LEU A 154 -15.01 12.30 29.88
N ARG A 155 -13.86 12.59 30.51
CA ARG A 155 -13.23 11.68 31.47
C ARG A 155 -14.05 11.62 32.77
N LYS A 156 -14.54 10.43 33.14
CA LYS A 156 -15.26 10.19 34.39
C LYS A 156 -14.67 9.00 35.13
N GLY A 157 -13.98 9.28 36.23
CA GLY A 157 -13.29 8.26 37.04
C GLY A 157 -12.22 7.53 36.22
N SER A 158 -12.38 6.20 36.11
CA SER A 158 -11.50 5.31 35.35
C SER A 158 -12.01 4.98 33.94
N SER A 159 -12.82 5.85 33.32
CA SER A 159 -13.34 5.64 31.96
C SER A 159 -13.62 6.96 31.24
N PHE A 160 -13.84 6.87 29.93
CA PHE A 160 -14.37 7.98 29.12
C PHE A 160 -15.85 7.73 28.82
N LEU A 161 -16.67 8.75 29.02
CA LEU A 161 -18.07 8.75 28.58
C LEU A 161 -18.14 8.95 27.08
N HIS A 162 -19.17 8.40 26.43
CA HIS A 162 -19.38 8.62 25.00
C HIS A 162 -19.77 10.09 24.69
N CYS A 163 -20.61 10.71 25.53
CA CYS A 163 -20.99 12.12 25.44
C CYS A 163 -21.44 12.67 26.81
N HIS A 164 -21.71 13.99 26.87
CA HIS A 164 -22.21 14.71 28.06
C HIS A 164 -23.73 14.56 28.30
N ASP A 165 -24.39 13.67 27.55
CA ASP A 165 -25.80 13.39 27.74
C ASP A 165 -25.99 12.23 28.73
N ASN A 166 -26.58 12.55 29.89
CA ASN A 166 -26.79 11.60 30.98
C ASN A 166 -27.86 10.53 30.64
N GLU A 167 -28.73 10.80 29.67
CA GLU A 167 -29.78 9.88 29.21
C GLU A 167 -29.42 9.18 27.89
N CYS A 168 -28.15 9.25 27.47
CA CYS A 168 -27.73 8.65 26.22
C CYS A 168 -27.77 7.12 26.27
N ASP A 169 -28.67 6.51 25.49
CA ASP A 169 -28.77 5.06 25.29
C ASP A 169 -27.44 4.39 24.90
N ILE A 170 -26.58 5.11 24.16
CA ILE A 170 -25.29 4.60 23.71
C ILE A 170 -24.32 4.51 24.89
N CYS A 171 -24.28 5.50 25.78
CA CYS A 171 -23.45 5.49 26.99
C CYS A 171 -23.72 4.25 27.86
N GLY A 172 -24.96 3.76 27.90
CA GLY A 172 -25.34 2.56 28.65
C GLY A 172 -24.99 1.22 27.96
N LYS A 173 -24.79 1.21 26.64
CA LYS A 173 -24.59 -0.01 25.84
C LYS A 173 -23.15 -0.20 25.35
N ILE A 174 -22.41 0.89 25.13
CA ILE A 174 -21.05 0.84 24.60
C ILE A 174 -20.06 0.38 25.67
N SER A 175 -19.17 -0.55 25.32
CA SER A 175 -18.11 -0.98 26.25
C SER A 175 -17.07 0.14 26.46
N PRO A 176 -16.58 0.37 27.69
CA PRO A 176 -15.55 1.37 27.97
C PRO A 176 -14.31 1.25 27.07
N ALA A 177 -13.85 0.03 26.80
CA ALA A 177 -12.71 -0.22 25.92
C ALA A 177 -12.94 0.24 24.47
N ARG A 178 -14.19 0.20 23.98
CA ARG A 178 -14.51 0.68 22.63
C ARG A 178 -14.44 2.21 22.55
N THR A 179 -14.97 2.89 23.56
CA THR A 179 -14.84 4.35 23.67
C THR A 179 -13.37 4.75 23.79
N LEU A 180 -12.60 4.05 24.62
CA LEU A 180 -11.17 4.28 24.79
C LEU A 180 -10.39 4.09 23.48
N PHE A 181 -10.71 3.06 22.69
CA PHE A 181 -10.10 2.84 21.38
C PHE A 181 -10.30 4.06 20.47
N TYR A 182 -11.51 4.62 20.39
CA TYR A 182 -11.76 5.85 19.61
C TYR A 182 -11.03 7.07 20.16
N VAL A 183 -10.95 7.22 21.49
CA VAL A 183 -10.15 8.28 22.13
C VAL A 183 -8.68 8.19 21.71
N MET A 184 -8.11 6.99 21.69
CA MET A 184 -6.72 6.79 21.28
C MET A 184 -6.50 7.06 19.78
N GLU A 185 -7.45 6.68 18.93
CA GLU A 185 -7.38 7.03 17.51
C GLU A 185 -7.44 8.56 17.30
N ILE A 186 -8.32 9.26 18.02
CA ILE A 186 -8.43 10.73 17.97
C ILE A 186 -7.12 11.38 18.43
N PHE A 187 -6.58 11.00 19.58
CA PHE A 187 -5.31 11.56 20.08
C PHE A 187 -4.16 11.36 19.11
N THR A 188 -4.11 10.21 18.43
CA THR A 188 -3.11 9.95 17.39
C THR A 188 -3.27 10.90 16.20
N LEU A 189 -4.51 11.19 15.77
CA LEU A 189 -4.78 12.19 14.72
C LEU A 189 -4.41 13.62 15.13
N LEU A 190 -4.48 13.93 16.43
CA LEU A 190 -4.05 15.22 16.98
C LEU A 190 -2.51 15.33 17.10
N GLY A 191 -1.78 14.22 16.94
CA GLY A 191 -0.32 14.16 17.05
C GLY A 191 0.21 13.83 18.44
N VAL A 192 -0.64 13.29 19.33
CA VAL A 192 -0.25 12.86 20.67
C VAL A 192 0.30 11.43 20.62
N ASP A 193 1.53 11.21 21.11
CA ASP A 193 2.08 9.85 21.29
C ASP A 193 1.58 9.24 22.60
N ILE A 194 0.48 8.50 22.49
CA ILE A 194 -0.26 7.89 23.61
C ILE A 194 0.60 6.90 24.40
N ARG A 195 1.62 6.30 23.77
CA ARG A 195 2.51 5.32 24.41
C ARG A 195 3.35 5.92 25.53
N ASN A 196 3.60 7.24 25.47
CA ASN A 196 4.28 7.95 26.55
C ASN A 196 3.45 7.97 27.84
N SER A 197 2.13 7.80 27.73
CA SER A 197 1.18 7.76 28.85
C SER A 197 0.52 6.38 28.98
N LYS A 198 1.19 5.30 28.57
CA LYS A 198 0.62 3.95 28.51
C LYS A 198 -0.03 3.50 29.82
N ASP A 199 0.58 3.79 30.97
CA ASP A 199 0.06 3.35 32.28
C ASP A 199 -1.25 4.06 32.63
N GLN A 200 -1.38 5.33 32.23
CA GLN A 200 -2.61 6.09 32.38
C GLN A 200 -3.73 5.50 31.51
N PHE A 201 -3.47 5.27 30.22
CA PHE A 201 -4.48 4.72 29.30
C PHE A 201 -4.84 3.26 29.61
N ARG A 202 -3.88 2.47 30.08
CA ARG A 202 -4.09 1.10 30.55
C ARG A 202 -5.14 1.03 31.66
N SER A 203 -5.14 1.99 32.59
CA SER A 203 -6.12 2.04 33.67
C SER A 203 -7.57 2.25 33.19
N TYR A 204 -7.77 2.79 31.98
CA TYR A 204 -9.09 3.08 31.42
C TYR A 204 -9.71 1.93 30.61
N ILE A 205 -8.96 0.87 30.32
CA ILE A 205 -9.46 -0.27 29.52
C ILE A 205 -10.65 -0.94 30.22
N GLY A 206 -10.64 -0.95 31.55
CA GLY A 206 -11.67 -1.53 32.40
C GLY A 206 -11.77 -3.06 32.31
N GLU A 207 -12.63 -3.65 33.15
CA GLU A 207 -13.02 -5.05 33.01
C GLU A 207 -14.16 -5.17 32.00
N ASN A 208 -13.99 -6.04 31.00
CA ASN A 208 -15.02 -6.29 29.99
C ASN A 208 -15.66 -7.66 30.19
N LYS A 209 -16.97 -7.76 29.90
CA LYS A 209 -17.65 -9.06 29.83
C LYS A 209 -16.95 -9.94 28.80
N LYS A 210 -16.54 -11.14 29.21
CA LYS A 210 -15.78 -12.08 28.37
C LYS A 210 -16.48 -12.44 27.04
N LYS A 211 -17.80 -12.29 26.95
CA LYS A 211 -18.62 -12.70 25.79
C LYS A 211 -19.23 -11.52 25.02
N SER A 212 -18.44 -10.50 24.70
CA SER A 212 -18.91 -9.38 23.86
C SER A 212 -17.79 -8.74 23.05
N LEU A 213 -18.16 -7.85 22.14
CA LEU A 213 -17.23 -6.98 21.40
C LEU A 213 -16.31 -6.17 22.33
N GLY A 214 -16.64 -5.99 23.61
CA GLY A 214 -15.76 -5.35 24.58
C GLY A 214 -14.40 -6.07 24.72
N LEU A 215 -14.37 -7.40 24.58
CA LEU A 215 -13.12 -8.17 24.56
C LEU A 215 -12.24 -7.78 23.35
N VAL A 216 -12.84 -7.67 22.17
CA VAL A 216 -12.14 -7.26 20.95
C VAL A 216 -11.50 -5.89 21.13
N PHE A 217 -12.27 -4.90 21.61
CA PHE A 217 -11.73 -3.55 21.81
C PHE A 217 -10.70 -3.48 22.95
N LYS A 218 -10.82 -4.32 23.98
CA LYS A 218 -9.76 -4.48 24.99
C LYS A 218 -8.45 -4.92 24.34
N LEU A 219 -8.49 -5.95 23.50
CA LEU A 219 -7.29 -6.47 22.82
C LEU A 219 -6.70 -5.43 21.86
N LEU A 220 -7.53 -4.68 21.14
CA LEU A 220 -7.08 -3.57 20.31
C LEU A 220 -6.43 -2.44 21.13
N CYS A 221 -6.97 -2.12 22.30
CA CYS A 221 -6.36 -1.13 23.18
C CYS A 221 -4.98 -1.57 23.68
N LEU A 222 -4.84 -2.83 24.10
CA LEU A 222 -3.54 -3.40 24.49
C LEU A 222 -2.55 -3.36 23.33
N LYS A 223 -3.00 -3.69 22.10
CA LYS A 223 -2.18 -3.60 20.90
C LYS A 223 -1.71 -2.17 20.63
N TYR A 224 -2.60 -1.19 20.78
CA TYR A 224 -2.31 0.23 20.58
C TYR A 224 -1.24 0.75 21.57
N LEU A 225 -1.30 0.28 22.81
CA LEU A 225 -0.39 0.67 23.90
C LEU A 225 0.92 -0.13 23.92
N ASP A 226 1.13 -1.03 22.96
CA ASP A 226 2.27 -1.97 22.90
C ASP A 226 2.37 -2.87 24.15
N LEU A 227 1.22 -3.33 24.64
CA LEU A 227 1.08 -4.22 25.80
C LEU A 227 0.68 -5.64 25.37
N ASP A 228 1.27 -6.12 24.27
CA ASP A 228 0.98 -7.44 23.68
C ASP A 228 1.20 -8.59 24.68
N SER A 229 2.13 -8.45 25.63
CA SER A 229 2.41 -9.43 26.69
C SER A 229 1.27 -9.64 27.69
N GLU A 230 0.30 -8.73 27.74
CA GLU A 230 -0.87 -8.84 28.63
C GLU A 230 -2.03 -9.61 27.98
N VAL A 231 -1.91 -9.97 26.70
CA VAL A 231 -2.90 -10.77 26.00
C VAL A 231 -2.74 -12.24 26.38
N ARG A 232 -3.83 -12.87 26.82
CA ARG A 232 -3.81 -14.29 27.18
C ARG A 232 -4.23 -15.14 25.99
N ASP A 233 -3.53 -16.25 25.76
CA ASP A 233 -3.86 -17.21 24.69
C ASP A 233 -5.32 -17.65 24.73
N LYS A 234 -5.87 -17.87 25.94
CA LYS A 234 -7.28 -18.25 26.14
C LYS A 234 -8.27 -17.21 25.59
N GLU A 235 -7.91 -15.92 25.58
CA GLU A 235 -8.76 -14.87 25.00
C GLU A 235 -8.76 -14.95 23.47
N ILE A 236 -7.61 -15.23 22.85
CA ILE A 236 -7.53 -15.44 21.39
C ILE A 236 -8.22 -16.75 21.00
N GLN A 237 -7.94 -17.86 21.71
CA GLN A 237 -8.62 -19.15 21.50
C GLN A 237 -10.15 -19.02 21.57
N TYR A 238 -10.67 -18.22 22.50
CA TYR A 238 -12.10 -17.95 22.58
C TYR A 238 -12.63 -17.26 21.31
N LEU A 239 -11.90 -16.30 20.75
CA LEU A 239 -12.30 -15.65 19.49
C LEU A 239 -12.35 -16.64 18.31
N HIS A 240 -11.44 -17.61 18.25
CA HIS A 240 -11.50 -18.68 17.24
C HIS A 240 -12.76 -19.54 17.38
N GLN A 241 -13.20 -19.83 18.61
CA GLN A 241 -14.42 -20.60 18.88
C GLN A 241 -15.70 -19.89 18.44
N LEU A 242 -15.65 -18.60 18.13
CA LEU A 242 -16.80 -17.85 17.61
C LEU A 242 -17.05 -18.07 16.11
N GLN A 243 -16.13 -18.73 15.40
CA GLN A 243 -16.27 -19.01 13.98
C GLN A 243 -17.42 -20.00 13.74
N LYS A 244 -18.31 -19.64 12.82
CA LYS A 244 -19.44 -20.46 12.38
C LYS A 244 -19.06 -21.30 11.16
N GLU A 245 -19.87 -22.30 10.84
CA GLU A 245 -19.65 -23.18 9.67
C GLU A 245 -19.60 -22.40 8.35
N ASN A 246 -20.37 -21.31 8.24
CA ASN A 246 -20.35 -20.45 7.06
C ASN A 246 -19.14 -19.52 6.98
N GLY A 247 -18.20 -19.58 7.94
CA GLY A 247 -16.99 -18.76 8.00
C GLY A 247 -17.12 -17.42 8.72
N SER A 248 -18.34 -16.99 9.07
CA SER A 248 -18.58 -15.77 9.86
C SER A 248 -18.19 -15.93 11.32
N PHE A 249 -18.07 -14.82 12.05
CA PHE A 249 -17.92 -14.83 13.51
C PHE A 249 -19.10 -14.12 14.18
N SER A 250 -19.57 -14.67 15.29
CA SER A 250 -20.62 -14.05 16.10
C SER A 250 -20.55 -14.46 17.56
N PHE A 251 -20.90 -13.52 18.44
CA PHE A 251 -21.09 -13.78 19.87
C PHE A 251 -22.45 -14.42 20.17
N ASP A 252 -23.37 -14.38 19.20
CA ASP A 252 -24.71 -14.93 19.28
C ASP A 252 -24.87 -16.14 18.34
N ALA A 253 -26.07 -16.72 18.28
CA ALA A 253 -26.37 -17.84 17.38
C ALA A 253 -26.40 -17.40 15.90
N SER A 254 -26.88 -16.18 15.63
CA SER A 254 -26.98 -15.61 14.28
C SER A 254 -25.64 -15.09 13.76
N GLU A 255 -25.50 -15.03 12.44
CA GLU A 255 -24.35 -14.39 11.79
C GLU A 255 -24.29 -12.88 12.08
N SER A 256 -23.07 -12.32 12.13
CA SER A 256 -22.88 -10.88 12.36
C SER A 256 -21.68 -10.36 11.57
N ILE A 257 -21.95 -9.51 10.58
CA ILE A 257 -20.92 -8.86 9.75
C ILE A 257 -20.01 -7.98 10.62
N ASN A 258 -20.59 -7.24 11.57
CA ASN A 258 -19.83 -6.36 12.44
C ASN A 258 -18.92 -7.15 13.40
N ALA A 259 -19.40 -8.26 13.97
CA ALA A 259 -18.56 -9.13 14.80
C ALA A 259 -17.46 -9.79 13.96
N THR A 260 -17.79 -10.29 12.76
CA THR A 260 -16.82 -10.83 11.80
C THR A 260 -15.70 -9.83 11.50
N PHE A 261 -16.05 -8.59 11.17
CA PHE A 261 -15.07 -7.53 10.91
C PHE A 261 -14.08 -7.35 12.06
N TRP A 262 -14.59 -7.10 13.26
CA TRP A 262 -13.75 -6.76 14.41
C TRP A 262 -12.96 -7.97 14.95
N VAL A 263 -13.57 -9.17 14.95
CA VAL A 263 -12.89 -10.39 15.42
C VAL A 263 -11.76 -10.74 14.47
N VAL A 264 -12.01 -10.81 13.15
CA VAL A 264 -10.96 -11.11 12.16
C VAL A 264 -9.87 -10.05 12.19
N TYR A 265 -10.22 -8.77 12.38
CA TYR A 265 -9.22 -7.71 12.52
C TYR A 265 -8.29 -7.96 13.72
N VAL A 266 -8.81 -8.38 14.88
CA VAL A 266 -7.99 -8.75 16.04
C VAL A 266 -7.16 -10.00 15.77
N LEU A 267 -7.77 -11.06 15.23
CA LEU A 267 -7.05 -12.30 14.92
C LEU A 267 -5.87 -12.05 13.98
N ASN A 268 -6.04 -11.17 12.98
CA ASN A 268 -4.95 -10.79 12.09
C ASN A 268 -3.81 -10.04 12.80
N LYS A 269 -4.09 -9.24 13.84
CA LYS A 269 -3.06 -8.53 14.61
C LYS A 269 -2.35 -9.41 15.66
N PHE A 270 -2.93 -10.55 15.99
CA PHE A 270 -2.41 -11.53 16.93
C PHE A 270 -2.15 -12.91 16.31
N SER A 271 -2.02 -12.98 14.97
CA SER A 271 -1.74 -14.22 14.24
C SER A 271 -0.42 -14.88 14.64
N TRP A 272 0.54 -14.07 15.12
CA TRP A 272 1.80 -14.55 15.70
C TRP A 272 1.61 -15.36 17.00
N LEU A 273 0.48 -15.18 17.71
CA LEU A 273 0.16 -15.91 18.93
C LEU A 273 -0.66 -17.17 18.63
N LEU A 274 -1.72 -17.02 17.84
CA LEU A 274 -2.53 -18.14 17.38
C LEU A 274 -3.04 -17.85 15.97
N ASP A 275 -2.78 -18.79 15.08
CA ASP A 275 -3.00 -18.60 13.66
C ASP A 275 -4.43 -18.96 13.24
N TYR A 276 -5.02 -18.21 12.29
CA TYR A 276 -6.44 -18.36 11.87
C TYR A 276 -6.60 -18.77 10.41
N ASN A 277 -7.58 -19.61 10.09
CA ASN A 277 -7.83 -20.02 8.70
C ASN A 277 -8.58 -18.91 7.92
N PRO A 278 -8.00 -18.33 6.85
CA PRO A 278 -8.63 -17.26 6.09
C PRO A 278 -9.66 -17.77 5.05
N SER A 279 -9.64 -19.05 4.67
CA SER A 279 -10.48 -19.58 3.58
C SER A 279 -11.99 -19.47 3.87
N GLY A 280 -12.42 -19.86 5.08
CA GLY A 280 -13.83 -19.72 5.48
C GLY A 280 -14.29 -18.27 5.48
N ILE A 281 -13.43 -17.34 5.90
CA ILE A 281 -13.72 -15.91 5.92
C ILE A 281 -13.84 -15.38 4.49
N TYR A 282 -12.93 -15.77 3.59
CA TYR A 282 -12.97 -15.39 2.18
C TYR A 282 -14.28 -15.83 1.51
N LEU A 283 -14.70 -17.08 1.74
CA LEU A 283 -15.96 -17.61 1.21
C LEU A 283 -17.17 -16.83 1.73
N TYR A 284 -17.23 -16.60 3.04
CA TYR A 284 -18.29 -15.81 3.68
C TYR A 284 -18.40 -14.41 3.06
N VAL A 285 -17.27 -13.71 2.95
CA VAL A 285 -17.22 -12.35 2.45
C VAL A 285 -17.67 -12.27 0.99
N ASN A 286 -17.17 -13.16 0.12
CA ASN A 286 -17.59 -13.14 -1.29
C ASN A 286 -19.06 -13.50 -1.47
N TYR A 287 -19.56 -14.49 -0.73
CA TYR A 287 -20.97 -14.86 -0.79
C TYR A 287 -21.89 -13.69 -0.41
N LYS A 288 -21.61 -13.01 0.71
CA LYS A 288 -22.40 -11.87 1.17
C LYS A 288 -22.21 -10.62 0.32
N LEU A 289 -21.01 -10.40 -0.20
CA LEU A 289 -20.75 -9.29 -1.11
C LEU A 289 -21.50 -9.51 -2.43
N ASP A 290 -21.50 -10.72 -2.98
CA ASP A 290 -22.29 -11.07 -4.17
C ASP A 290 -23.80 -10.89 -3.93
N GLU A 291 -24.31 -11.29 -2.77
CA GLU A 291 -25.72 -11.08 -2.38
C GLU A 291 -26.11 -9.60 -2.47
N ILE A 292 -25.30 -8.70 -1.89
CA ILE A 292 -25.56 -7.25 -1.88
C ILE A 292 -25.36 -6.62 -3.27
N LEU A 293 -24.32 -7.02 -3.99
CA LEU A 293 -23.97 -6.42 -5.29
C LEU A 293 -24.90 -6.87 -6.42
N ASN A 294 -25.58 -8.01 -6.27
CA ASN A 294 -26.56 -8.49 -7.25
C ASN A 294 -27.95 -7.87 -7.06
N ASP A 295 -28.25 -7.40 -5.86
CA ASP A 295 -29.53 -6.77 -5.52
C ASP A 295 -29.46 -5.25 -5.71
N THR A 296 -29.43 -4.82 -6.97
CA THR A 296 -29.27 -3.40 -7.34
C THR A 296 -30.44 -2.52 -6.91
N GLU A 297 -31.62 -3.10 -6.68
CA GLU A 297 -32.81 -2.36 -6.24
C GLU A 297 -32.68 -1.85 -4.80
N ASN A 298 -31.89 -2.54 -3.98
CA ASN A 298 -31.67 -2.21 -2.57
C ASN A 298 -30.37 -1.42 -2.31
N TRP A 299 -29.77 -0.84 -3.35
CA TRP A 299 -28.58 0.00 -3.19
C TRP A 299 -28.90 1.33 -2.52
N ASP A 300 -28.34 1.55 -1.34
CA ASP A 300 -28.47 2.79 -0.57
C ASP A 300 -27.23 3.09 0.29
N SER A 301 -27.27 4.20 1.03
CA SER A 301 -26.20 4.62 1.92
C SER A 301 -26.03 3.72 3.16
N ASN A 302 -27.02 2.87 3.48
CA ASN A 302 -26.99 1.92 4.60
C ASN A 302 -26.17 0.66 4.30
N GLN A 303 -26.04 0.27 3.02
CA GLN A 303 -25.18 -0.84 2.60
C GLN A 303 -23.69 -0.48 2.67
N LEU A 304 -23.35 0.81 2.67
CA LEU A 304 -21.99 1.30 2.61
C LEU A 304 -21.09 0.84 3.80
N PRO A 305 -21.53 0.92 5.08
CA PRO A 305 -20.80 0.31 6.19
C PRO A 305 -20.55 -1.19 6.06
N VAL A 306 -21.40 -1.93 5.35
CA VAL A 306 -21.28 -3.38 5.18
C VAL A 306 -20.26 -3.69 4.09
N VAL A 307 -20.46 -3.14 2.89
CA VAL A 307 -19.54 -3.31 1.75
C VAL A 307 -18.13 -2.86 2.12
N SER A 308 -18.00 -1.71 2.78
CA SER A 308 -16.68 -1.19 3.19
C SER A 308 -15.96 -2.14 4.15
N LYS A 309 -16.66 -2.72 5.13
CA LYS A 309 -16.09 -3.72 6.06
C LYS A 309 -15.61 -4.95 5.31
N PHE A 310 -16.38 -5.44 4.34
CA PHE A 310 -15.99 -6.59 3.52
C PHE A 310 -14.76 -6.32 2.66
N ILE A 311 -14.68 -5.17 2.00
CA ILE A 311 -13.49 -4.82 1.20
C ILE A 311 -12.25 -4.69 2.08
N ILE A 312 -12.36 -4.06 3.25
CA ILE A 312 -11.26 -3.98 4.21
C ILE A 312 -10.89 -5.38 4.72
N LEU A 313 -11.86 -6.24 5.04
CA LEU A 313 -11.60 -7.62 5.45
C LEU A 313 -10.85 -8.41 4.39
N LEU A 314 -11.29 -8.35 3.13
CA LEU A 314 -10.60 -9.00 2.02
C LEU A 314 -9.15 -8.53 1.96
N SER A 315 -8.91 -7.21 2.01
CA SER A 315 -7.54 -6.67 2.00
C SER A 315 -6.67 -7.15 3.16
N LEU A 316 -7.26 -7.46 4.33
CA LEU A 316 -6.54 -7.90 5.51
C LEU A 316 -6.17 -9.39 5.45
N ILE A 317 -7.05 -10.23 4.91
CA ILE A 317 -6.85 -11.68 4.89
C ILE A 317 -6.21 -12.20 3.60
N TRP A 318 -6.23 -11.38 2.53
CA TRP A 318 -5.89 -11.81 1.18
C TRP A 318 -4.51 -12.44 1.07
N ASN A 319 -3.46 -11.76 1.55
CA ASN A 319 -2.10 -12.27 1.46
C ASN A 319 -1.93 -13.63 2.13
N LYS A 320 -2.52 -13.77 3.31
CA LYS A 320 -2.46 -15.04 4.01
C LYS A 320 -3.16 -16.14 3.22
N PHE A 321 -4.37 -15.85 2.77
CA PHE A 321 -5.17 -16.75 1.96
C PHE A 321 -4.45 -17.20 0.67
N ILE A 322 -3.92 -16.25 -0.09
CA ILE A 322 -3.28 -16.56 -1.37
C ILE A 322 -1.93 -17.25 -1.18
N ASN A 323 -1.13 -16.87 -0.18
CA ASN A 323 0.15 -17.51 0.11
C ASN A 323 -0.03 -18.99 0.49
N GLU A 324 -1.08 -19.33 1.26
CA GLU A 324 -1.39 -20.72 1.59
C GLU A 324 -1.75 -21.55 0.34
N ILE A 325 -2.56 -20.97 -0.56
CA ILE A 325 -2.95 -21.64 -1.81
C ILE A 325 -1.75 -21.78 -2.75
N GLU A 326 -1.00 -20.71 -2.99
CA GLU A 326 0.21 -20.72 -3.82
C GLU A 326 1.22 -21.75 -3.31
N ARG A 327 1.39 -21.85 -1.98
CA ARG A 327 2.32 -22.83 -1.39
C ARG A 327 1.92 -24.27 -1.67
N VAL A 328 0.63 -24.60 -1.55
CA VAL A 328 0.14 -25.94 -1.87
C VAL A 328 0.19 -26.18 -3.38
N LEU A 329 -0.28 -25.22 -4.17
CA LEU A 329 -0.38 -25.33 -5.62
C LEU A 329 0.99 -25.48 -6.29
N PHE A 330 1.97 -24.61 -5.98
CA PHE A 330 3.28 -24.65 -6.61
C PHE A 330 4.08 -25.88 -6.22
N LYS A 331 4.00 -26.34 -4.97
CA LYS A 331 4.65 -27.59 -4.55
C LYS A 331 4.07 -28.83 -5.23
N GLU A 332 2.76 -28.87 -5.42
CA GLU A 332 2.11 -29.98 -6.13
C GLU A 332 2.40 -29.92 -7.64
N LEU A 333 2.46 -28.72 -8.24
CA LEU A 333 2.90 -28.54 -9.64
C LEU A 333 4.36 -28.95 -9.84
N GLU A 334 5.25 -28.64 -8.91
CA GLU A 334 6.65 -29.07 -8.94
C GLU A 334 6.78 -30.61 -8.84
N ARG A 335 6.03 -31.23 -7.92
CA ARG A 335 6.11 -32.69 -7.69
C ARG A 335 5.44 -33.51 -8.79
N GLU A 336 4.21 -33.17 -9.14
CA GLU A 336 3.34 -34.00 -9.99
C GLU A 336 3.11 -33.42 -11.39
N LYS A 337 3.49 -32.15 -11.64
CA LYS A 337 3.21 -31.39 -12.87
C LYS A 337 1.73 -31.07 -13.11
N TYR A 338 0.87 -31.41 -12.17
CA TYR A 338 -0.55 -31.06 -12.19
C TYR A 338 -1.10 -30.96 -10.76
N VAL A 339 -2.25 -30.30 -10.60
CA VAL A 339 -3.03 -30.29 -9.37
C VAL A 339 -4.45 -30.76 -9.67
N ASP A 340 -4.97 -31.71 -8.90
CA ASP A 340 -6.39 -32.07 -8.99
C ASP A 340 -7.24 -30.94 -8.39
N LEU A 341 -8.21 -30.44 -9.16
CA LEU A 341 -9.11 -29.40 -8.69
C LEU A 341 -9.86 -29.81 -7.41
N ASN A 342 -10.18 -31.10 -7.26
CA ASN A 342 -10.85 -31.62 -6.07
C ASN A 342 -9.97 -31.52 -4.82
N GLN A 343 -8.65 -31.55 -4.95
CA GLN A 343 -7.72 -31.33 -3.85
C GLN A 343 -7.80 -29.88 -3.34
N LEU A 344 -7.88 -28.89 -4.22
CA LEU A 344 -8.07 -27.50 -3.81
C LEU A 344 -9.45 -27.26 -3.19
N LYS A 345 -10.50 -27.88 -3.75
CA LYS A 345 -11.86 -27.84 -3.19
C LYS A 345 -11.92 -28.37 -1.76
N THR A 346 -11.30 -29.52 -1.53
CA THR A 346 -11.29 -30.18 -0.21
C THR A 346 -10.39 -29.47 0.79
N THR A 347 -9.24 -28.96 0.36
CA THR A 347 -8.27 -28.32 1.25
C THR A 347 -8.68 -26.90 1.65
N PHE A 348 -9.25 -26.13 0.71
CA PHE A 348 -9.51 -24.69 0.90
C PHE A 348 -10.99 -24.31 0.77
N GLY A 349 -11.89 -25.25 0.46
CA GLY A 349 -13.32 -24.96 0.26
C GLY A 349 -13.64 -24.18 -1.02
N LEU A 350 -12.68 -24.06 -1.94
CA LEU A 350 -12.80 -23.27 -3.18
C LEU A 350 -13.52 -24.08 -4.25
N SER A 351 -14.84 -23.95 -4.34
CA SER A 351 -15.64 -24.74 -5.28
C SER A 351 -15.84 -24.05 -6.61
N ASN A 352 -16.25 -22.77 -6.59
CA ASN A 352 -16.47 -21.95 -7.79
C ASN A 352 -15.42 -20.84 -7.94
N GLU A 353 -14.62 -20.60 -6.90
CA GLU A 353 -13.67 -19.50 -6.76
C GLU A 353 -12.27 -19.86 -7.31
N VAL A 354 -12.06 -21.09 -7.77
CA VAL A 354 -10.72 -21.51 -8.25
C VAL A 354 -10.30 -20.76 -9.51
N ASN A 355 -11.26 -20.42 -10.39
CA ASN A 355 -10.97 -19.62 -11.58
C ASN A 355 -10.45 -18.22 -11.23
N ASP A 356 -10.97 -17.65 -10.15
CA ASP A 356 -10.59 -16.33 -9.65
C ASP A 356 -9.16 -16.37 -9.10
N VAL A 357 -8.84 -17.40 -8.32
CA VAL A 357 -7.48 -17.63 -7.80
C VAL A 357 -6.49 -17.87 -8.94
N ILE A 358 -6.85 -18.69 -9.93
CA ILE A 358 -6.02 -18.94 -11.12
C ILE A 358 -5.79 -17.64 -11.89
N SER A 359 -6.84 -16.82 -12.06
CA SER A 359 -6.74 -15.55 -12.76
C SER A 359 -5.84 -14.56 -12.03
N TYR A 360 -5.92 -14.50 -10.69
CA TYR A 360 -4.99 -13.71 -9.88
C TYR A 360 -3.54 -14.18 -10.02
N ILE A 361 -3.29 -15.50 -10.00
CA ILE A 361 -1.95 -16.04 -10.21
C ILE A 361 -1.46 -15.68 -11.63
N ASN A 362 -2.26 -15.93 -12.67
CA ASN A 362 -1.85 -15.61 -14.05
C ASN A 362 -1.59 -14.10 -14.27
N GLN A 363 -2.16 -13.21 -13.45
CA GLN A 363 -1.86 -11.79 -13.50
C GLN A 363 -0.54 -11.42 -12.84
N ASN A 364 -0.11 -12.15 -11.81
CA ASN A 364 1.05 -11.77 -10.98
C ASN A 364 2.33 -12.52 -11.33
N TYR A 365 2.25 -13.54 -12.18
CA TYR A 365 3.38 -14.37 -12.58
C TYR A 365 3.57 -14.38 -14.10
N ASN A 366 4.78 -14.71 -14.56
CA ASN A 366 5.15 -14.79 -15.99
C ASN A 366 4.77 -16.13 -16.63
N PHE A 367 4.25 -17.08 -15.85
CA PHE A 367 3.68 -18.34 -16.33
C PHE A 367 2.16 -18.31 -16.24
N ASN A 368 1.49 -19.19 -16.99
CA ASN A 368 0.05 -19.34 -16.94
C ASN A 368 -0.35 -20.71 -16.44
N LEU A 369 -1.22 -20.70 -15.43
CA LEU A 369 -2.00 -21.84 -15.01
C LEU A 369 -3.21 -21.99 -15.92
N ARG A 370 -3.46 -23.21 -16.38
CA ARG A 370 -4.61 -23.59 -17.20
C ARG A 370 -5.44 -24.63 -16.49
N LEU A 371 -6.74 -24.41 -16.47
CA LEU A 371 -7.70 -25.42 -16.04
C LEU A 371 -8.07 -26.29 -17.26
N LEU A 372 -7.75 -27.57 -17.18
CA LEU A 372 -8.06 -28.54 -18.23
C LEU A 372 -9.21 -29.45 -17.79
N ASP A 373 -10.16 -29.68 -18.71
CA ASP A 373 -11.16 -30.73 -18.57
C ASP A 373 -10.59 -32.02 -19.17
N ASN A 374 -10.24 -32.97 -18.30
CA ASN A 374 -9.56 -34.19 -18.71
C ASN A 374 -10.40 -35.04 -19.64
N ASP A 375 -11.73 -34.90 -19.59
CA ASP A 375 -12.64 -35.64 -20.45
C ASP A 375 -12.59 -35.12 -21.89
N ILE A 376 -12.36 -33.81 -22.08
CA ILE A 376 -12.11 -33.18 -23.37
C ILE A 376 -10.70 -33.53 -23.87
N GLU A 377 -9.68 -33.37 -23.01
CA GLU A 377 -8.28 -33.67 -23.36
C GLU A 377 -8.09 -35.12 -23.77
N THR A 378 -8.72 -36.06 -23.05
CA THR A 378 -8.68 -37.48 -23.39
C THR A 378 -9.31 -37.75 -24.76
N LYS A 379 -10.44 -37.13 -25.08
CA LYS A 379 -11.09 -37.27 -26.40
C LYS A 379 -10.20 -36.72 -27.51
N ASN A 380 -9.55 -35.58 -27.30
CA ASN A 380 -8.62 -35.00 -28.27
C ASN A 380 -7.40 -35.89 -28.49
N TYR A 381 -6.82 -36.42 -27.42
CA TYR A 381 -5.72 -37.39 -27.51
C TYR A 381 -6.12 -38.64 -28.30
N ILE A 382 -7.28 -39.23 -27.99
CA ILE A 382 -7.79 -40.43 -28.68
C ILE A 382 -8.01 -40.16 -30.17
N ARG A 383 -8.51 -38.99 -30.56
CA ARG A 383 -8.74 -38.59 -31.96
C ARG A 383 -7.46 -38.55 -32.80
N ASN A 384 -6.30 -38.32 -32.17
CA ASN A 384 -5.02 -38.23 -32.85
C ASN A 384 -4.30 -39.59 -32.97
N LEU A 385 -4.89 -40.67 -32.44
CA LEU A 385 -4.36 -42.02 -32.58
C LEU A 385 -4.70 -42.60 -33.96
N GLU A 386 -3.89 -43.54 -34.43
CA GLU A 386 -4.20 -44.37 -35.59
C GLU A 386 -5.53 -45.11 -35.39
N LYS A 387 -6.30 -45.28 -36.47
CA LYS A 387 -7.71 -45.74 -36.45
C LYS A 387 -7.96 -46.97 -35.56
N GLY A 388 -7.13 -48.02 -35.68
CA GLY A 388 -7.26 -49.22 -34.84
C GLY A 388 -7.06 -48.94 -33.35
N ARG A 389 -6.01 -48.18 -33.00
CA ARG A 389 -5.71 -47.80 -31.61
C ARG A 389 -6.80 -46.87 -31.05
N GLN A 390 -7.26 -45.92 -31.85
CA GLN A 390 -8.33 -45.00 -31.51
C GLN A 390 -9.60 -45.76 -31.08
N GLU A 391 -10.09 -46.67 -31.90
CA GLU A 391 -11.32 -47.44 -31.62
C GLU A 391 -11.17 -48.30 -30.36
N PHE A 392 -10.02 -48.98 -30.18
CA PHE A 392 -9.76 -49.78 -28.98
C PHE A 392 -9.74 -48.92 -27.72
N ILE A 393 -8.99 -47.82 -27.74
CA ILE A 393 -8.80 -46.95 -26.57
C ILE A 393 -10.11 -46.24 -26.21
N ASN A 394 -10.94 -45.89 -27.20
CA ASN A 394 -12.26 -45.32 -26.94
C ASN A 394 -13.18 -46.31 -26.20
N LEU A 395 -13.14 -47.59 -26.59
CA LEU A 395 -13.86 -48.68 -25.90
C LEU A 395 -13.35 -48.90 -24.47
N PHE A 396 -12.03 -48.86 -24.28
CA PHE A 396 -11.39 -48.93 -22.98
C PHE A 396 -11.79 -47.75 -22.07
N TYR A 397 -11.69 -46.52 -22.58
CA TYR A 397 -12.00 -45.31 -21.83
C TYR A 397 -13.49 -45.25 -21.44
N THR A 398 -14.39 -45.69 -22.32
CA THR A 398 -15.82 -45.81 -22.00
C THR A 398 -16.06 -46.80 -20.85
N GLN A 399 -15.37 -47.95 -20.84
CA GLN A 399 -15.49 -48.90 -19.72
C GLN A 399 -14.87 -48.38 -18.41
N LEU A 400 -13.81 -47.57 -18.46
CA LEU A 400 -13.22 -46.96 -17.27
C LEU A 400 -14.17 -46.01 -16.54
N LYS A 401 -15.11 -45.39 -17.26
CA LYS A 401 -16.14 -44.53 -16.65
C LYS A 401 -17.14 -45.30 -15.79
N GLU A 402 -17.35 -46.58 -16.09
CA GLU A 402 -18.33 -47.43 -15.42
C GLU A 402 -17.70 -48.39 -14.40
N LYS A 403 -16.42 -48.74 -14.59
CA LYS A 403 -15.75 -49.81 -13.84
C LYS A 403 -14.37 -49.41 -13.38
N SER A 404 -14.08 -49.64 -12.10
CA SER A 404 -12.74 -49.46 -11.51
C SER A 404 -11.73 -50.53 -11.95
N ILE A 405 -12.20 -51.67 -12.50
CA ILE A 405 -11.35 -52.75 -13.02
C ILE A 405 -11.83 -53.12 -14.42
N VAL A 406 -10.93 -53.00 -15.40
CA VAL A 406 -11.23 -53.24 -16.81
C VAL A 406 -10.34 -54.37 -17.35
N SER A 407 -10.94 -55.41 -17.94
CA SER A 407 -10.22 -56.52 -18.55
C SER A 407 -9.73 -56.16 -19.96
N LEU A 408 -8.46 -55.79 -20.08
CA LEU A 408 -7.83 -55.47 -21.37
C LEU A 408 -7.81 -56.69 -22.31
N SER A 409 -7.67 -57.89 -21.76
CA SER A 409 -7.72 -59.13 -22.54
C SER A 409 -9.09 -59.44 -23.12
N ASP A 410 -10.17 -59.14 -22.40
CA ASP A 410 -11.53 -59.38 -22.89
C ASP A 410 -11.95 -58.28 -23.88
N LEU A 411 -11.53 -57.02 -23.65
CA LEU A 411 -11.66 -55.95 -24.65
C LEU A 411 -10.94 -56.28 -25.96
N ALA A 412 -9.72 -56.83 -25.91
CA ALA A 412 -8.98 -57.22 -27.11
C ALA A 412 -9.64 -58.32 -27.92
N LYS A 413 -10.32 -59.27 -27.25
CA LYS A 413 -11.14 -60.27 -27.94
C LYS A 413 -12.33 -59.63 -28.64
N LYS A 414 -13.06 -58.74 -27.94
CA LYS A 414 -14.23 -58.04 -28.48
C LYS A 414 -13.86 -57.15 -29.68
N PHE A 415 -12.72 -56.46 -29.60
CA PHE A 415 -12.20 -55.65 -30.69
C PHE A 415 -11.89 -56.49 -31.94
N ARG A 416 -11.17 -57.61 -31.79
CA ARG A 416 -10.82 -58.51 -32.91
C ARG A 416 -12.03 -59.14 -33.60
N THR A 417 -13.13 -59.35 -32.88
CA THR A 417 -14.38 -59.84 -33.49
C THR A 417 -15.11 -58.78 -34.31
N GLN A 418 -14.83 -57.49 -34.08
CA GLN A 418 -15.51 -56.36 -34.70
C GLN A 418 -14.67 -55.66 -35.77
N ASN A 419 -13.34 -55.86 -35.76
CA ASN A 419 -12.39 -55.19 -36.63
C ASN A 419 -11.40 -56.16 -37.28
N LEU A 420 -11.03 -55.89 -38.53
CA LEU A 420 -10.06 -56.67 -39.32
C LEU A 420 -8.61 -56.50 -38.84
N GLU A 421 -8.32 -55.44 -38.07
CA GLU A 421 -6.98 -55.07 -37.66
C GLU A 421 -6.54 -55.79 -36.37
N HIS A 422 -5.36 -56.41 -36.40
CA HIS A 422 -4.87 -57.26 -35.32
C HIS A 422 -3.93 -56.51 -34.38
N LEU A 423 -4.48 -55.81 -33.39
CA LEU A 423 -3.67 -55.13 -32.37
C LEU A 423 -3.10 -56.11 -31.33
N LYS A 424 -1.84 -55.90 -30.95
CA LYS A 424 -1.15 -56.62 -29.88
C LYS A 424 -1.16 -55.77 -28.61
N LEU A 425 -1.74 -56.31 -27.53
CA LEU A 425 -1.89 -55.58 -26.26
C LEU A 425 -0.60 -54.96 -25.73
N LYS A 426 0.52 -55.71 -25.71
CA LYS A 426 1.79 -55.22 -25.16
C LYS A 426 2.50 -54.18 -26.03
N GLU A 427 2.39 -54.31 -27.35
CA GLU A 427 3.13 -53.51 -28.32
C GLU A 427 2.32 -52.26 -28.73
N ASP A 428 1.00 -52.39 -28.91
CA ASP A 428 0.17 -51.33 -29.48
C ASP A 428 -0.69 -50.59 -28.45
N ILE A 429 -1.11 -51.26 -27.36
CA ILE A 429 -2.10 -50.71 -26.42
C ILE A 429 -1.47 -50.27 -25.11
N PHE A 430 -0.59 -51.09 -24.52
CA PHE A 430 0.04 -50.76 -23.24
C PHE A 430 0.86 -49.47 -23.29
N PRO A 431 1.63 -49.19 -24.37
CA PRO A 431 2.32 -47.91 -24.48
C PRO A 431 1.35 -46.74 -24.46
N VAL A 432 0.21 -46.84 -25.17
CA VAL A 432 -0.82 -45.80 -25.19
C VAL A 432 -1.45 -45.61 -23.80
N ILE A 433 -1.85 -46.68 -23.12
CA ILE A 433 -2.41 -46.58 -21.75
C ILE A 433 -1.38 -46.00 -20.78
N LYS A 434 -0.10 -46.40 -20.88
CA LYS A 434 0.97 -45.84 -20.03
C LYS A 434 1.21 -44.36 -20.34
N ASP A 435 1.18 -43.95 -21.60
CA ASP A 435 1.29 -42.55 -22.00
C ASP A 435 0.11 -41.74 -21.45
N MET A 436 -1.13 -42.25 -21.57
CA MET A 436 -2.32 -41.64 -20.97
C MET A 436 -2.22 -41.47 -19.44
N VAL A 437 -1.65 -42.46 -18.73
CA VAL A 437 -1.37 -42.36 -17.28
C VAL A 437 -0.28 -41.32 -16.97
N THR A 438 0.74 -41.25 -17.83
CA THR A 438 1.85 -40.28 -17.69
C THR A 438 1.39 -38.86 -17.98
N ARG A 439 0.44 -38.69 -18.89
CA ARG A 439 -0.24 -37.42 -19.22
C ARG A 439 -1.33 -37.03 -18.22
N ASN A 440 -1.50 -37.78 -17.14
CA ASN A 440 -2.45 -37.49 -16.05
C ASN A 440 -3.93 -37.44 -16.48
N PHE A 441 -4.34 -38.22 -17.49
CA PHE A 441 -5.76 -38.36 -17.80
C PHE A 441 -6.51 -39.16 -16.73
N PHE A 442 -5.85 -40.18 -16.18
CA PHE A 442 -6.32 -41.01 -15.06
C PHE A 442 -5.13 -41.70 -14.41
N LYS A 443 -5.31 -42.24 -13.21
CA LYS A 443 -4.25 -42.96 -12.49
C LYS A 443 -4.65 -44.41 -12.26
N GLY A 444 -3.75 -45.32 -12.58
CA GLY A 444 -4.00 -46.75 -12.46
C GLY A 444 -2.83 -47.58 -12.93
N THR A 445 -2.96 -48.90 -12.81
CA THR A 445 -1.89 -49.84 -13.14
C THR A 445 -2.41 -51.04 -13.91
N ILE A 446 -1.60 -51.52 -14.86
CA ILE A 446 -1.86 -52.78 -15.55
C ILE A 446 -1.31 -53.91 -14.68
N LYS A 447 -2.19 -54.81 -14.23
CA LYS A 447 -1.84 -56.02 -13.49
C LYS A 447 -2.11 -57.26 -14.33
N THR A 448 -1.34 -58.30 -14.06
CA THR A 448 -1.50 -59.60 -14.71
C THR A 448 -2.13 -60.61 -13.77
N LYS A 449 -3.00 -61.46 -14.31
CA LYS A 449 -3.55 -62.62 -13.60
C LYS A 449 -3.33 -63.86 -14.45
N LYS A 450 -2.60 -64.85 -13.91
CA LYS A 450 -2.47 -66.17 -14.54
C LYS A 450 -3.80 -66.91 -14.36
N VAL A 451 -4.38 -67.39 -15.47
CA VAL A 451 -5.66 -68.10 -15.44
C VAL A 451 -5.47 -69.59 -15.68
N PHE A 452 -4.51 -70.00 -16.52
CA PHE A 452 -4.08 -71.40 -16.72
C PHE A 452 -2.64 -71.44 -17.28
N LEU A 453 -1.97 -72.60 -17.25
CA LEU A 453 -0.52 -72.87 -17.50
C LEU A 453 0.16 -72.09 -18.65
N ALA A 454 -0.57 -71.59 -19.67
CA ALA A 454 -0.01 -70.80 -20.77
C ALA A 454 -0.77 -69.49 -21.13
N LYS A 455 -1.82 -69.10 -20.39
CA LYS A 455 -2.64 -67.91 -20.70
C LYS A 455 -2.64 -66.88 -19.56
N THR A 456 -2.06 -65.72 -19.85
CA THR A 456 -2.06 -64.54 -18.95
C THR A 456 -3.17 -63.58 -19.38
N LYS A 457 -4.05 -63.20 -18.44
CA LYS A 457 -4.99 -62.10 -18.62
C LYS A 457 -4.42 -60.80 -18.06
N TYR A 458 -4.72 -59.71 -18.74
CA TYR A 458 -4.31 -58.36 -18.37
C TYR A 458 -5.52 -57.55 -17.95
N TYR A 459 -5.40 -56.88 -16.81
CA TYR A 459 -6.42 -56.03 -16.22
C TYR A 459 -5.81 -54.66 -15.95
N PHE A 460 -6.57 -53.61 -16.21
CA PHE A 460 -6.26 -52.28 -15.73
C PHE A 460 -7.06 -52.02 -14.45
N TYR A 461 -6.37 -51.60 -13.39
CA TYR A 461 -6.95 -51.20 -12.12
C TYR A 461 -6.87 -49.68 -12.03
N LEU A 462 -8.02 -49.02 -12.02
CA LEU A 462 -8.15 -47.59 -11.81
C LEU A 462 -8.00 -47.28 -10.32
N ASN A 463 -7.12 -46.35 -9.98
CA ASN A 463 -6.95 -45.85 -8.61
C ASN A 463 -7.90 -44.67 -8.36
N TYR A 464 -7.88 -43.66 -9.25
CA TYR A 464 -8.76 -42.50 -9.21
C TYR A 464 -8.86 -41.86 -10.60
N ASN A 465 -10.01 -41.23 -10.87
CA ASN A 465 -10.23 -40.40 -12.05
C ASN A 465 -9.88 -38.94 -11.72
N LEU A 466 -9.29 -38.26 -12.70
CA LEU A 466 -9.00 -36.84 -12.64
C LEU A 466 -10.01 -36.15 -13.56
N GLU A 467 -10.97 -35.42 -13.00
CA GLU A 467 -12.01 -34.74 -13.80
C GLU A 467 -11.51 -33.43 -14.38
N ARG A 468 -10.94 -32.58 -13.52
CA ARG A 468 -10.32 -31.31 -13.91
C ARG A 468 -9.00 -31.14 -13.21
N ILE A 469 -7.99 -30.76 -13.98
CA ILE A 469 -6.64 -30.55 -13.47
C ILE A 469 -6.18 -29.14 -13.76
N ILE A 470 -5.32 -28.63 -12.90
CA ILE A 470 -4.57 -27.40 -13.14
C ILE A 470 -3.17 -27.81 -13.59
N VAL A 471 -2.71 -27.23 -14.69
CA VAL A 471 -1.35 -27.40 -15.20
C VAL A 471 -0.72 -26.04 -15.42
N SER A 472 0.61 -25.99 -15.34
CA SER A 472 1.38 -24.81 -15.72
C SER A 472 1.91 -24.95 -17.14
N ASP A 473 1.97 -23.86 -17.90
CA ASP A 473 2.64 -23.82 -19.20
C ASP A 473 4.17 -23.84 -19.10
N THR A 474 4.70 -23.64 -17.89
CA THR A 474 6.13 -23.59 -17.56
C THR A 474 6.45 -24.52 -16.40
N GLU A 475 7.65 -25.10 -16.36
CA GLU A 475 8.09 -25.91 -15.23
C GLU A 475 8.23 -25.03 -13.97
N ILE A 476 7.63 -25.49 -12.87
CA ILE A 476 7.56 -24.75 -11.62
C ILE A 476 8.67 -25.22 -10.68
N ASN A 477 9.51 -24.29 -10.24
CA ASN A 477 10.39 -24.45 -9.09
C ASN A 477 9.83 -23.60 -7.94
N ALA A 478 9.24 -24.24 -6.94
CA ALA A 478 8.52 -23.52 -5.89
C ALA A 478 9.46 -22.71 -4.99
N GLU A 479 10.65 -23.24 -4.70
CA GLU A 479 11.65 -22.56 -3.85
C GLU A 479 12.11 -21.24 -4.47
N ARG A 480 12.46 -21.25 -5.77
CA ARG A 480 12.82 -20.05 -6.51
C ARG A 480 11.69 -19.01 -6.53
N ILE A 481 10.43 -19.44 -6.69
CA ILE A 481 9.29 -18.53 -6.63
C ILE A 481 9.23 -17.82 -5.27
N PHE A 482 9.42 -18.54 -4.16
CA PHE A 482 9.39 -17.93 -2.83
C PHE A 482 10.57 -16.98 -2.60
N GLU A 483 11.77 -17.32 -3.06
CA GLU A 483 12.93 -16.42 -3.01
C GLU A 483 12.70 -15.13 -3.83
N GLU A 484 12.09 -15.24 -5.00
CA GLU A 484 11.74 -14.08 -5.83
C GLU A 484 10.69 -13.19 -5.15
N LYS A 485 9.73 -13.77 -4.41
CA LYS A 485 8.76 -13.02 -3.61
C LYS A 485 9.40 -12.25 -2.45
N GLU A 486 10.40 -12.82 -1.78
CA GLU A 486 11.15 -12.08 -0.74
C GLU A 486 11.92 -10.89 -1.34
N LYS A 487 12.57 -11.08 -2.51
CA LYS A 487 13.27 -9.99 -3.21
C LYS A 487 12.35 -8.88 -3.70
N LEU A 488 11.07 -9.17 -3.99
CA LEU A 488 10.10 -8.15 -4.41
C LEU A 488 9.88 -7.08 -3.33
N ASP A 489 9.92 -7.44 -2.06
CA ASP A 489 9.78 -6.49 -0.96
C ASP A 489 10.97 -5.50 -0.90
N ASP A 490 12.18 -5.98 -1.17
CA ASP A 490 13.38 -5.15 -1.27
C ASP A 490 13.28 -4.17 -2.45
N ILE A 491 12.89 -4.66 -3.64
CA ILE A 491 12.70 -3.82 -4.84
C ILE A 491 11.64 -2.74 -4.58
N LYS A 492 10.52 -3.11 -3.93
CA LYS A 492 9.45 -2.17 -3.56
C LYS A 492 9.97 -1.08 -2.62
N ASN A 493 10.79 -1.45 -1.64
CA ASN A 493 11.42 -0.51 -0.72
C ASN A 493 12.42 0.41 -1.43
N ASP A 494 13.19 -0.10 -2.38
CA ASP A 494 14.15 0.69 -3.16
C ASP A 494 13.45 1.73 -4.04
N ILE A 495 12.41 1.34 -4.78
CA ILE A 495 11.58 2.26 -5.58
C ILE A 495 11.02 3.36 -4.68
N TYR A 496 10.56 3.01 -3.48
CA TYR A 496 10.02 3.95 -2.52
C TYR A 496 11.07 4.94 -1.99
N ASN A 497 12.20 4.44 -1.52
CA ASN A 497 13.28 5.25 -0.95
C ASN A 497 13.84 6.23 -1.98
N LEU A 498 14.01 5.78 -3.22
CA LEU A 498 14.44 6.64 -4.32
C LEU A 498 13.37 7.67 -4.67
N THR A 499 12.09 7.29 -4.74
CA THR A 499 10.99 8.25 -4.94
C THR A 499 10.99 9.34 -3.86
N LEU A 500 11.25 9.00 -2.59
CA LEU A 500 11.36 9.97 -1.51
C LEU A 500 12.58 10.89 -1.65
N LYS A 501 13.76 10.32 -1.95
CA LYS A 501 15.00 11.07 -2.17
C LYS A 501 14.79 12.12 -3.26
N LEU A 502 14.21 11.70 -4.38
CA LEU A 502 13.93 12.58 -5.53
C LEU A 502 12.94 13.69 -5.21
N LYS A 503 11.90 13.43 -4.42
CA LYS A 503 10.96 14.50 -4.02
C LYS A 503 11.61 15.61 -3.20
N ARG A 504 12.72 15.33 -2.50
CA ARG A 504 13.43 16.29 -1.65
C ARG A 504 14.59 16.98 -2.35
N ILE A 505 15.13 16.37 -3.40
CA ILE A 505 16.37 16.82 -4.05
C ILE A 505 16.25 18.26 -4.57
N GLY A 506 15.08 18.66 -5.07
CA GLY A 506 14.89 20.01 -5.59
C GLY A 506 15.02 21.10 -4.52
N TYR A 507 14.46 20.86 -3.32
CA TYR A 507 14.62 21.78 -2.19
C TYR A 507 16.06 21.79 -1.67
N GLN A 508 16.68 20.61 -1.54
CA GLN A 508 18.05 20.48 -1.07
C GLN A 508 19.05 21.20 -1.98
N ILE A 509 18.90 21.06 -3.31
CA ILE A 509 19.74 21.77 -4.29
C ILE A 509 19.58 23.29 -4.13
N ARG A 510 18.34 23.78 -4.00
CA ARG A 510 18.09 25.22 -3.82
C ARG A 510 18.75 25.75 -2.55
N ASP A 511 18.51 25.10 -1.41
CA ASP A 511 19.03 25.54 -0.13
C ASP A 511 20.57 25.49 -0.10
N GLU A 512 21.16 24.42 -0.62
CA GLU A 512 22.62 24.25 -0.69
C GLU A 512 23.26 25.33 -1.57
N ILE A 513 22.77 25.56 -2.79
CA ILE A 513 23.37 26.55 -3.69
C ILE A 513 23.15 27.99 -3.20
N VAL A 514 21.96 28.30 -2.67
CA VAL A 514 21.70 29.61 -2.07
C VAL A 514 22.61 29.85 -0.87
N SER A 515 22.93 28.84 -0.08
CA SER A 515 23.86 28.98 1.05
C SER A 515 25.27 29.39 0.61
N TYR A 516 25.80 28.81 -0.48
CA TYR A 516 27.10 29.22 -1.04
C TYR A 516 27.07 30.65 -1.58
N LEU A 517 25.96 31.05 -2.21
CA LEU A 517 25.78 32.43 -2.69
C LEU A 517 25.72 33.45 -1.53
N LEU A 518 25.20 33.07 -0.36
CA LEU A 518 25.17 33.94 0.82
C LEU A 518 26.57 34.22 1.37
N ILE A 519 27.48 33.25 1.30
CA ILE A 519 28.88 33.40 1.74
C ILE A 519 29.82 33.85 0.60
N ASN A 520 29.27 34.29 -0.54
CA ASN A 520 30.01 34.77 -1.73
C ASN A 520 30.94 33.74 -2.40
N GLU A 521 30.71 32.44 -2.20
CA GLU A 521 31.46 31.33 -2.83
C GLU A 521 30.88 31.00 -4.23
N ILE A 522 30.97 31.95 -5.16
CA ILE A 522 30.28 31.90 -6.47
C ILE A 522 30.81 30.76 -7.37
N ASP A 523 32.13 30.63 -7.48
CA ASP A 523 32.76 29.63 -8.35
C ASP A 523 32.48 28.21 -7.86
N TYR A 524 32.52 28.01 -6.53
CA TYR A 524 32.14 26.75 -5.90
C TYR A 524 30.64 26.44 -6.10
N ALA A 525 29.76 27.43 -5.94
CA ALA A 525 28.32 27.26 -6.18
C ALA A 525 28.03 26.79 -7.62
N LYS A 526 28.76 27.31 -8.61
CA LYS A 526 28.63 26.96 -10.02
C LYS A 526 29.06 25.51 -10.32
N GLU A 527 30.21 25.09 -9.81
CA GLU A 527 30.67 23.70 -9.96
C GLU A 527 29.75 22.72 -9.22
N ARG A 528 29.33 23.10 -8.00
CA ARG A 528 28.47 22.28 -7.15
C ARG A 528 27.09 22.08 -7.75
N LEU A 529 26.48 23.13 -8.33
CA LEU A 529 25.20 23.03 -9.03
C LEU A 529 25.28 22.03 -10.18
N LYS A 530 26.31 22.14 -11.02
CA LYS A 530 26.54 21.22 -12.16
C LYS A 530 26.68 19.77 -11.69
N PHE A 531 27.44 19.54 -10.61
CA PHE A 531 27.62 18.20 -10.06
C PHE A 531 26.32 17.61 -9.51
N ILE A 532 25.59 18.33 -8.64
CA ILE A 532 24.41 17.78 -7.99
C ILE A 532 23.28 17.52 -8.99
N ILE A 533 23.06 18.43 -9.96
CA ILE A 533 22.06 18.23 -11.02
C ILE A 533 22.39 16.97 -11.83
N ARG A 534 23.65 16.81 -12.26
CA ARG A 534 24.08 15.63 -13.02
C ARG A 534 23.89 14.34 -12.21
N SER A 535 24.30 14.34 -10.95
CA SER A 535 24.15 13.18 -10.06
C SER A 535 22.69 12.80 -9.86
N ALA A 536 21.81 13.79 -9.64
CA ALA A 536 20.37 13.59 -9.47
C ALA A 536 19.72 12.97 -10.71
N VAL A 537 20.11 13.44 -11.90
CA VAL A 537 19.61 12.89 -13.18
C VAL A 537 20.13 11.47 -13.41
N MET A 538 21.43 11.22 -13.20
CA MET A 538 22.01 9.89 -13.38
C MET A 538 21.38 8.84 -12.45
N GLU A 539 21.19 9.16 -11.17
CA GLU A 539 20.52 8.24 -10.23
C GLU A 539 19.07 7.96 -10.64
N ALA A 540 18.35 8.99 -11.10
CA ALA A 540 16.97 8.85 -11.54
C ALA A 540 16.88 8.01 -12.84
N ASP A 541 17.77 8.24 -13.79
CA ASP A 541 17.82 7.48 -15.05
C ASP A 541 18.20 6.01 -14.81
N PHE A 542 19.18 5.75 -13.94
CA PHE A 542 19.58 4.38 -13.56
C PHE A 542 18.44 3.55 -12.98
N LEU A 543 17.66 4.12 -12.04
CA LEU A 543 16.51 3.39 -11.50
C LEU A 543 15.41 3.20 -12.55
N ASN A 544 15.17 4.19 -13.40
CA ASN A 544 14.18 4.06 -14.46
C ASN A 544 14.54 2.92 -15.43
N GLU A 545 15.82 2.84 -15.81
CA GLU A 545 16.34 1.76 -16.65
C GLU A 545 16.22 0.38 -15.97
N ASN A 546 16.46 0.29 -14.66
CA ASN A 546 16.26 -0.96 -13.92
C ASN A 546 14.79 -1.39 -13.83
N ILE A 547 13.87 -0.44 -13.68
CA ILE A 547 12.42 -0.69 -13.69
C ILE A 547 11.94 -1.15 -15.08
N GLU A 548 12.49 -0.58 -16.14
CA GLU A 548 12.11 -0.92 -17.51
C GLU A 548 12.72 -2.24 -17.99
N ASN A 549 13.99 -2.51 -17.64
CA ASN A 549 14.77 -3.60 -18.23
C ASN A 549 15.28 -4.62 -17.19
N SER A 550 16.05 -4.18 -16.19
CA SER A 550 16.87 -5.08 -15.37
C SER A 550 16.09 -5.96 -14.40
N PHE A 551 15.00 -5.49 -13.80
CA PHE A 551 14.29 -6.32 -12.82
C PHE A 551 13.61 -7.53 -13.45
N ASN A 552 13.14 -7.42 -14.70
CA ASN A 552 12.55 -8.54 -15.45
C ASN A 552 13.59 -9.64 -15.75
N GLU A 553 14.88 -9.31 -15.76
CA GLU A 553 15.96 -10.29 -15.90
C GLU A 553 16.30 -10.98 -14.56
N ILE A 554 16.03 -10.31 -13.44
CA ILE A 554 16.32 -10.80 -12.08
C ILE A 554 15.19 -11.71 -11.57
N LEU A 555 13.93 -11.40 -11.89
CA LEU A 555 12.75 -12.16 -11.46
C LEU A 555 12.17 -12.95 -12.64
N TYR A 556 12.38 -14.27 -12.65
CA TYR A 556 11.98 -15.13 -13.75
C TYR A 556 10.48 -15.44 -13.71
N TYR A 557 9.94 -15.72 -12.53
CA TYR A 557 8.54 -16.12 -12.36
C TYR A 557 7.61 -14.96 -12.07
N MET A 558 8.10 -13.83 -11.53
CA MET A 558 7.22 -12.72 -11.12
C MET A 558 6.98 -11.72 -12.25
N ASN A 559 5.71 -11.35 -12.46
CA ASN A 559 5.35 -10.26 -13.37
C ASN A 559 5.45 -8.91 -12.66
N ILE A 560 6.59 -8.26 -12.77
CA ILE A 560 6.90 -7.01 -12.06
C ILE A 560 5.97 -5.88 -12.45
N GLN A 561 5.64 -5.77 -13.74
CA GLN A 561 4.76 -4.71 -14.24
C GLN A 561 3.36 -4.78 -13.63
N SER A 562 2.89 -5.99 -13.33
CA SER A 562 1.62 -6.23 -12.65
C SER A 562 1.75 -6.06 -11.13
N VAL A 563 2.72 -6.74 -10.51
CA VAL A 563 2.89 -6.78 -9.05
C VAL A 563 3.25 -5.42 -8.47
N LEU A 564 4.13 -4.66 -9.13
CA LEU A 564 4.59 -3.33 -8.71
C LEU A 564 3.93 -2.21 -9.52
N HIS A 565 2.79 -2.46 -10.17
CA HIS A 565 2.14 -1.49 -11.05
C HIS A 565 1.94 -0.10 -10.39
N ALA A 566 1.52 -0.08 -9.12
CA ALA A 566 1.23 1.15 -8.39
C ALA A 566 2.51 1.94 -8.08
N GLU A 567 3.56 1.24 -7.67
CA GLU A 567 4.89 1.76 -7.37
C GLU A 567 5.55 2.32 -8.63
N ILE A 568 5.51 1.57 -9.73
CA ILE A 568 6.04 1.98 -11.04
C ILE A 568 5.29 3.20 -11.55
N THR A 569 3.96 3.20 -11.51
CA THR A 569 3.15 4.35 -11.94
C THR A 569 3.47 5.61 -11.13
N LEU A 570 3.64 5.47 -9.81
CA LEU A 570 4.04 6.58 -8.94
C LEU A 570 5.45 7.07 -9.26
N TRP A 571 6.37 6.15 -9.51
CA TRP A 571 7.74 6.43 -9.93
C TRP A 571 7.74 7.22 -11.25
N THR A 572 7.13 6.72 -12.31
CA THR A 572 7.06 7.37 -13.63
C THR A 572 6.50 8.78 -13.53
N LYS A 573 5.45 8.97 -12.71
CA LYS A 573 4.90 10.30 -12.43
C LYS A 573 5.87 11.20 -11.66
N THR A 574 6.56 10.68 -10.65
CA THR A 574 7.50 11.47 -9.84
C THR A 574 8.74 11.83 -10.67
N TYR A 575 9.27 10.89 -11.43
CA TYR A 575 10.39 11.05 -12.34
C TYR A 575 10.13 12.11 -13.42
N SER A 576 8.96 12.07 -14.06
CA SER A 576 8.60 13.10 -15.07
C SER A 576 8.47 14.51 -14.48
N VAL A 577 7.92 14.64 -13.26
CA VAL A 577 7.86 15.92 -12.54
C VAL A 577 9.26 16.38 -12.14
N LEU A 578 10.09 15.47 -11.63
CA LEU A 578 11.45 15.76 -11.21
C LEU A 578 12.29 16.32 -12.37
N LYS A 579 12.27 15.67 -13.54
CA LYS A 579 13.06 16.14 -14.70
C LYS A 579 12.75 17.59 -15.04
N LYS A 580 11.46 17.96 -15.03
CA LYS A 580 11.03 19.35 -15.24
C LYS A 580 11.51 20.28 -14.12
N GLN A 581 11.36 19.87 -12.86
CA GLN A 581 11.80 20.66 -11.71
C GLN A 581 13.32 20.87 -11.69
N LEU A 582 14.12 19.86 -12.01
CA LEU A 582 15.58 19.98 -12.04
C LEU A 582 16.04 20.95 -13.12
N ILE A 583 15.42 20.94 -14.31
CA ILE A 583 15.70 21.91 -15.38
C ILE A 583 15.36 23.33 -14.93
N GLU A 584 14.21 23.52 -14.29
CA GLU A 584 13.79 24.82 -13.78
C GLU A 584 14.71 25.33 -12.67
N ILE A 585 15.10 24.45 -11.73
CA ILE A 585 16.03 24.75 -10.64
C ILE A 585 17.40 25.14 -11.19
N ASP A 586 17.94 24.36 -12.14
CA ASP A 586 19.21 24.64 -12.79
C ASP A 586 19.20 26.02 -13.47
N SER A 587 18.14 26.33 -14.23
CA SER A 587 17.98 27.64 -14.88
C SER A 587 17.89 28.79 -13.87
N ASN A 588 17.04 28.66 -12.84
CA ASN A 588 16.86 29.69 -11.82
C ASN A 588 18.15 29.96 -11.03
N LEU A 589 18.83 28.90 -10.58
CA LEU A 589 20.06 29.03 -9.80
C LEU A 589 21.22 29.56 -10.63
N LYS A 590 21.32 29.21 -11.93
CA LYS A 590 22.27 29.85 -12.84
C LYS A 590 22.04 31.35 -12.97
N GLY A 591 20.77 31.77 -13.14
CA GLY A 591 20.43 33.19 -13.14
C GLY A 591 20.86 33.91 -11.86
N LYS A 592 20.60 33.31 -10.68
CA LYS A 592 21.06 33.87 -9.40
C LYS A 592 22.57 33.92 -9.24
N ILE A 593 23.30 32.92 -9.75
CA ILE A 593 24.76 32.90 -9.77
C ILE A 593 25.27 34.07 -10.62
N GLU A 594 24.71 34.28 -11.82
CA GLU A 594 25.07 35.39 -12.72
C GLU A 594 24.76 36.77 -12.10
N GLU A 595 23.59 36.94 -11.47
CA GLU A 595 23.25 38.15 -10.72
C GLU A 595 24.25 38.43 -9.59
N LYS A 596 24.65 37.39 -8.85
CA LYS A 596 25.62 37.54 -7.75
C LYS A 596 27.03 37.85 -8.28
N GLU A 597 27.41 37.25 -9.41
CA GLU A 597 28.70 37.48 -10.08
C GLU A 597 28.80 38.92 -10.61
N THR A 598 27.72 39.42 -11.21
CA THR A 598 27.63 40.82 -11.66
C THR A 598 27.71 41.81 -10.49
N LEU A 599 27.01 41.54 -9.38
CA LEU A 599 27.13 42.35 -8.15
C LEU A 599 28.54 42.35 -7.57
N ARG A 600 29.22 41.19 -7.53
CA ARG A 600 30.62 41.08 -7.08
C ARG A 600 31.53 41.95 -7.93
N ASN A 601 31.38 41.89 -9.26
CA ASN A 601 32.18 42.68 -10.19
C ASN A 601 31.92 44.19 -10.05
N LEU A 602 30.65 44.60 -9.87
CA LEU A 602 30.29 46.00 -9.64
C LEU A 602 30.84 46.53 -8.32
N ASN A 603 30.79 45.76 -7.23
CA ASN A 603 31.36 46.15 -5.95
C ASN A 603 32.88 46.34 -6.05
N SER A 604 33.58 45.42 -6.72
CA SER A 604 35.03 45.58 -6.96
C SER A 604 35.34 46.82 -7.80
N LEU A 605 34.51 47.14 -8.79
CA LEU A 605 34.61 48.39 -9.57
C LEU A 605 34.40 49.62 -8.69
N LEU A 606 33.45 49.57 -7.75
CA LEU A 606 33.12 50.66 -6.85
C LEU A 606 34.24 50.89 -5.83
N GLU A 607 34.81 49.82 -5.26
CA GLU A 607 36.00 49.90 -4.41
C GLU A 607 37.19 50.53 -5.15
N ASN A 608 37.48 50.09 -6.38
CA ASN A 608 38.53 50.69 -7.20
C ASN A 608 38.27 52.19 -7.52
N LEU A 609 37.01 52.60 -7.68
CA LEU A 609 36.64 53.99 -7.87
C LEU A 609 36.81 54.81 -6.59
N MET A 610 36.46 54.26 -5.44
CA MET A 610 36.67 54.90 -4.14
C MET A 610 38.16 55.10 -3.86
N GLU A 611 38.99 54.08 -4.07
CA GLU A 611 40.45 54.21 -3.93
C GLU A 611 41.01 55.32 -4.84
N ARG A 612 40.50 55.43 -6.08
CA ARG A 612 40.88 56.52 -6.99
C ARG A 612 40.43 57.89 -6.52
N LEU A 613 39.23 58.00 -5.95
CA LEU A 613 38.71 59.25 -5.40
C LEU A 613 39.55 59.69 -4.20
N ASP A 614 39.90 58.77 -3.30
CA ASP A 614 40.76 59.05 -2.15
C ASP A 614 42.13 59.60 -2.61
N VAL A 615 42.72 59.01 -3.67
CA VAL A 615 43.97 59.51 -4.27
C VAL A 615 43.81 60.93 -4.85
N ILE A 616 42.69 61.22 -5.51
CA ILE A 616 42.40 62.56 -6.05
C ILE A 616 42.19 63.57 -4.93
N GLU A 617 41.45 63.20 -3.87
CA GLU A 617 41.20 64.05 -2.71
C GLU A 617 42.50 64.38 -1.98
N GLU A 618 43.40 63.40 -1.78
CA GLU A 618 44.73 63.65 -1.23
C GLU A 618 45.57 64.61 -2.09
N ASP A 619 45.53 64.47 -3.43
CA ASP A 619 46.26 65.35 -4.34
C ASP A 619 45.71 66.78 -4.31
N LEU A 620 44.38 66.93 -4.30
CA LEU A 620 43.71 68.22 -4.16
C LEU A 620 44.01 68.87 -2.81
N GLY A 621 44.00 68.10 -1.72
CA GLY A 621 44.39 68.55 -0.39
C GLY A 621 45.82 69.10 -0.36
N LYS A 622 46.78 68.37 -0.94
CA LYS A 622 48.18 68.83 -1.07
C LYS A 622 48.30 70.12 -1.87
N LYS A 623 47.56 70.25 -2.99
CA LYS A 623 47.54 71.47 -3.82
C LYS A 623 46.94 72.65 -3.05
N LEU A 624 45.84 72.45 -2.31
CA LEU A 624 45.20 73.45 -1.47
C LEU A 624 46.10 73.93 -0.33
N ASP A 625 46.79 73.02 0.34
CA ASP A 625 47.71 73.37 1.42
C ASP A 625 48.94 74.12 0.90
N SER A 626 49.46 73.72 -0.26
CA SER A 626 50.51 74.48 -0.97
C SER A 626 50.03 75.89 -1.31
N PHE A 627 48.81 76.02 -1.82
CA PHE A 627 48.21 77.33 -2.13
C PHE A 627 48.04 78.19 -0.87
N LYS A 628 47.48 77.65 0.23
CA LYS A 628 47.32 78.38 1.50
C LYS A 628 48.66 78.88 2.03
N LYS A 629 49.69 78.04 1.97
CA LYS A 629 51.04 78.42 2.39
C LYS A 629 51.55 79.61 1.57
N ILE A 630 51.45 79.54 0.25
CA ILE A 630 51.86 80.63 -0.65
C ILE A 630 51.01 81.89 -0.41
N PHE A 631 49.69 81.75 -0.28
CA PHE A 631 48.78 82.85 0.00
C PHE A 631 49.17 83.59 1.28
N ASN A 632 49.38 82.86 2.40
CA ASN A 632 49.80 83.44 3.67
C ASN A 632 51.19 84.10 3.58
N GLU A 633 52.16 83.44 2.93
CA GLU A 633 53.51 83.99 2.73
C GLU A 633 53.52 85.26 1.86
N THR A 634 52.52 85.41 0.97
CA THR A 634 52.53 86.43 -0.08
C THR A 634 51.65 87.65 0.26
N LEU A 635 50.53 87.47 0.97
CA LEU A 635 49.52 88.52 1.18
C LEU A 635 49.41 89.07 2.62
N GLU A 636 49.93 88.38 3.65
CA GLU A 636 49.81 88.89 5.04
C GLU A 636 50.80 90.01 5.41
N LYS A 637 51.79 90.34 4.58
CA LYS A 637 52.83 91.33 4.94
C LYS A 637 52.86 92.63 4.14
N GLU A 638 52.28 92.70 2.94
CA GLU A 638 51.96 93.95 2.20
C GLU A 638 51.34 93.59 0.84
N TYR A 639 50.35 94.35 0.38
CA TYR A 639 49.70 94.12 -0.91
C TYR A 639 50.59 94.57 -2.09
N ILE A 640 50.92 93.65 -3.00
CA ILE A 640 51.66 93.91 -4.25
C ILE A 640 50.91 93.23 -5.40
N GLU A 641 50.63 93.96 -6.48
CA GLU A 641 49.76 93.54 -7.59
C GLU A 641 50.28 92.32 -8.37
N ASP A 642 51.58 92.24 -8.66
CA ASP A 642 52.21 91.08 -9.32
C ASP A 642 52.10 89.79 -8.50
N LYS A 643 52.13 89.93 -7.18
CA LYS A 643 51.97 88.82 -6.23
C LYS A 643 50.52 88.33 -6.19
N PHE A 644 49.55 89.24 -6.29
CA PHE A 644 48.13 88.90 -6.42
C PHE A 644 47.84 88.17 -7.74
N ILE A 645 48.43 88.58 -8.86
CA ILE A 645 48.32 87.88 -10.15
C ILE A 645 48.88 86.45 -10.06
N ASN A 646 49.99 86.24 -9.33
CA ASN A 646 50.57 84.91 -9.17
C ASN A 646 49.70 83.99 -8.29
N VAL A 647 49.00 84.56 -7.29
CA VAL A 647 47.97 83.86 -6.50
C VAL A 647 46.78 83.48 -7.38
N ILE A 648 46.27 84.38 -8.22
CA ILE A 648 45.19 84.10 -9.20
C ILE A 648 45.62 82.98 -10.16
N ARG A 649 46.88 82.99 -10.63
CA ARG A 649 47.40 81.97 -11.55
C ARG A 649 47.48 80.58 -10.91
N GLN A 650 47.84 80.49 -9.64
CA GLN A 650 47.86 79.23 -8.89
C GLN A 650 46.45 78.76 -8.52
N LEU A 651 45.53 79.68 -8.23
CA LEU A 651 44.11 79.36 -8.04
C LEU A 651 43.52 78.70 -9.32
N ASN A 652 43.88 79.25 -10.49
CA ASN A 652 43.51 78.70 -11.80
C ASN A 652 44.23 77.38 -12.15
N GLN A 653 45.22 76.93 -11.36
CA GLN A 653 45.83 75.60 -11.49
C GLN A 653 45.13 74.54 -10.62
N ILE A 654 44.23 74.97 -9.73
CA ILE A 654 43.44 74.10 -8.83
C ILE A 654 42.05 73.83 -9.41
N THR A 655 41.43 74.82 -10.08
CA THR A 655 40.26 74.66 -10.95
C THR A 655 40.64 74.07 -12.30
#